data_AF-A0A9E0BD92-F1
#
_entry.id   AF-A0A9E0BD92-F1
#
_cell.length_a   1.000
_cell.length_b   1.000
_cell.length_c   1.000
_cell.angle_alpha   90.00
_cell.angle_beta   90.00
_cell.angle_gamma   90.00
#
_symmetry.space_group_name_H-M   'P 1'
#
loop_
_entity.id
_entity.type
_entity.pdbx_description
1 polymer ?
#
loop_
_entity_poly.entity_id
_entity_poly.type
_entity_poly.pdbx_seq_one_letter_code
_entity_poly.pdbx_strand_id
1 'polypeptide(L)'
;MRYWAQVYYSFPIQLLLLHLKKNHFLLFFLILISLLFTNVLGSRYGISLLFLDPEYLGHVDFISFTIMGFAFGGTFISWNLISYIFNANHFPFLATLRRPFGVYSLNNAVLPSFFFILYLYKLIQFQSSEGLVSMNEALTQIGGLFTGMFVFITLTMLYFSTTNKSILQIIGISNKKMGTGLVTPNSFVDGRHKFKDELRLSNYFNHDFKIKIARPVYHYPYDVIRSVYRQHHANALIIQLSALVIIILLGHLVDYPFFRIPAASSILLIINIGIVITGAFTYWLGQWKVFAAVLFLIVVDLIISSNFLQYKNRAMGIDYKNTSVEYSIATLKSANSIENMDADKTVGLEILNNWKHKFDSAPDKPKLVLLNVSGGGLRSTMFTMRVLQMMDSITNGGLMNHTVLITGASGGMIAASYYRELYYRKLQGDFINLASEKYLNNISSDLLNAVSFTLVINDFFYPLDKLKYNNQTFRKDRGYIFEKVLHENTDSILFKPMSAYADAEYAMQIPMLLFYPTIINDERQLFIGAQRFSFMCVPYNRMQHFSLPEVDGIDIHDLLGKENGDNLLLSTAIRMNCTFPYILPKVHLPTNPSIEVMDAGIRDNYGIETSVRYAATFQDWILKNTSGVIMLNIRGIEQEKPIQEKVSQGIYEKLFNPVGSLYMNWVEIQDYQNDFSMEYLNTMLKGKMEVITIDYQPPANRQRASLSLHLTAREKKDIVESANSEKNHAAYNKLKTMLTY
;
A
#
# COMPACT_ATOMS: atom_id res chain seq x y z
N MET A 1 54.30 3.58 -2.04
CA MET A 1 53.62 4.16 -3.23
C MET A 1 53.19 3.12 -4.29
N ARG A 2 54.03 2.13 -4.67
CA ARG A 2 53.73 1.18 -5.78
C ARG A 2 52.47 0.31 -5.56
N TYR A 3 52.23 -0.16 -4.33
CA TYR A 3 51.02 -0.92 -3.97
C TYR A 3 49.74 -0.08 -4.04
N TRP A 4 49.75 1.14 -3.50
CA TRP A 4 48.61 2.06 -3.58
C TRP A 4 48.24 2.42 -5.02
N ALA A 5 49.24 2.57 -5.90
CA ALA A 5 49.00 2.76 -7.33
C ALA A 5 48.33 1.53 -7.96
N GLN A 6 48.77 0.31 -7.62
CA GLN A 6 48.16 -0.93 -8.14
C GLN A 6 46.72 -1.14 -7.65
N VAL A 7 46.39 -0.71 -6.44
CA VAL A 7 45.00 -0.74 -5.92
C VAL A 7 44.16 0.31 -6.63
N TYR A 8 44.67 1.54 -6.76
CA TYR A 8 43.96 2.64 -7.42
C TYR A 8 43.64 2.31 -8.88
N TYR A 9 44.62 1.79 -9.64
CA TYR A 9 44.46 1.40 -11.04
C TYR A 9 43.87 -0.02 -11.22
N SER A 10 43.37 -0.64 -10.15
CA SER A 10 42.64 -1.89 -10.27
C SER A 10 41.29 -1.69 -10.94
N PHE A 11 40.85 -2.69 -11.69
CA PHE A 11 39.62 -2.61 -12.45
C PHE A 11 38.38 -2.33 -11.59
N PRO A 12 38.19 -2.95 -10.40
CA PRO A 12 37.06 -2.63 -9.52
C PRO A 12 37.05 -1.18 -9.03
N ILE A 13 38.22 -0.64 -8.66
CA ILE A 13 38.33 0.74 -8.14
C ILE A 13 38.11 1.76 -9.26
N GLN A 14 38.67 1.52 -10.45
CA GLN A 14 38.42 2.39 -11.60
C GLN A 14 36.94 2.42 -11.98
N LEU A 15 36.24 1.27 -11.93
CA LEU A 15 34.80 1.21 -12.16
C LEU A 15 34.01 1.99 -11.08
N LEU A 16 34.37 1.82 -9.81
CA LEU A 16 33.75 2.58 -8.71
C LEU A 16 33.87 4.10 -8.92
N LEU A 17 35.09 4.58 -9.23
CA LEU A 17 35.34 5.99 -9.49
C LEU A 17 34.58 6.49 -10.73
N LEU A 18 34.44 5.64 -11.76
CA LEU A 18 33.71 5.98 -12.97
C LEU A 18 32.20 6.15 -12.69
N HIS A 19 31.63 5.31 -11.83
CA HIS A 19 30.23 5.45 -11.40
C HIS A 19 29.99 6.76 -10.69
N LEU A 20 30.83 7.11 -9.72
CA LEU A 20 30.74 8.35 -8.96
C LEU A 20 30.94 9.61 -9.83
N LYS A 21 31.68 9.50 -10.93
CA LYS A 21 31.96 10.63 -11.83
C LYS A 21 30.96 10.80 -12.97
N LYS A 22 30.43 9.71 -13.53
CA LYS A 22 29.70 9.73 -14.80
C LYS A 22 28.33 9.05 -14.76
N ASN A 23 28.11 8.07 -13.90
CA ASN A 23 26.92 7.22 -13.93
C ASN A 23 25.90 7.55 -12.82
N HIS A 24 25.66 8.84 -12.59
CA HIS A 24 24.75 9.32 -11.54
C HIS A 24 23.33 8.74 -11.63
N PHE A 25 22.80 8.56 -12.85
CA PHE A 25 21.49 7.95 -13.06
C PHE A 25 21.43 6.48 -12.61
N LEU A 26 22.51 5.71 -12.81
CA LEU A 26 22.55 4.33 -12.31
C LEU A 26 22.63 4.33 -10.78
N LEU A 27 23.49 5.17 -10.20
CA LEU A 27 23.61 5.32 -8.75
C LEU A 27 22.30 5.71 -8.08
N PHE A 28 21.52 6.60 -8.72
CA PHE A 28 20.20 7.00 -8.24
C PHE A 28 19.30 5.79 -7.96
N PHE A 29 19.24 4.80 -8.85
CA PHE A 29 18.38 3.63 -8.64
C PHE A 29 18.83 2.75 -7.46
N LEU A 30 20.14 2.53 -7.27
CA LEU A 30 20.63 1.78 -6.12
C LEU A 30 20.38 2.52 -4.80
N ILE A 31 20.57 3.85 -4.81
CA ILE A 31 20.26 4.70 -3.66
C ILE A 31 18.75 4.65 -3.38
N LEU A 32 17.90 4.79 -4.41
CA LEU A 32 16.45 4.72 -4.28
C LEU A 32 16.00 3.41 -3.64
N ILE A 33 16.43 2.25 -4.16
CA ILE A 33 16.12 0.94 -3.56
C ILE A 33 16.51 0.92 -2.08
N SER A 34 17.69 1.47 -1.76
CA SER A 34 18.19 1.51 -0.39
C SER A 34 17.38 2.40 0.53
N LEU A 35 16.93 3.55 0.05
CA LEU A 35 16.05 4.43 0.81
C LEU A 35 14.70 3.75 1.12
N LEU A 36 14.19 2.90 0.21
CA LEU A 36 12.95 2.14 0.42
C LEU A 36 13.10 1.10 1.54
N PHE A 37 14.14 0.25 1.50
CA PHE A 37 14.29 -0.82 2.51
C PHE A 37 14.90 -0.34 3.83
N THR A 38 15.53 0.84 3.89
CA THR A 38 16.13 1.40 5.12
C THR A 38 15.17 2.24 5.98
N ASN A 39 13.87 2.29 5.64
CA ASN A 39 12.88 3.14 6.32
C ASN A 39 13.10 4.65 6.16
N VAL A 40 13.95 5.10 5.23
CA VAL A 40 14.13 6.55 4.97
C VAL A 40 13.00 7.09 4.12
N LEU A 41 12.56 6.33 3.10
CA LEU A 41 11.46 6.69 2.22
C LEU A 41 10.30 5.71 2.43
N GLY A 42 9.09 6.25 2.63
CA GLY A 42 7.88 5.44 2.71
C GLY A 42 7.63 4.71 4.04
N SER A 43 8.38 5.05 5.11
CA SER A 43 8.26 4.40 6.42
C SER A 43 6.84 4.45 7.00
N ARG A 44 6.16 5.60 6.87
CA ARG A 44 4.77 5.76 7.32
C ARG A 44 3.78 4.83 6.62
N TYR A 45 4.10 4.38 5.40
CA TYR A 45 3.23 3.55 4.56
C TYR A 45 3.61 2.06 4.60
N GLY A 46 4.62 1.67 5.40
CA GLY A 46 5.07 0.28 5.48
C GLY A 46 5.83 -0.22 4.26
N ILE A 47 6.35 0.65 3.37
CA ILE A 47 7.02 0.22 2.14
C ILE A 47 8.25 -0.66 2.42
N SER A 48 8.99 -0.38 3.49
CA SER A 48 10.13 -1.20 3.90
C SER A 48 9.73 -2.63 4.28
N LEU A 49 8.52 -2.82 4.83
CA LEU A 49 8.00 -4.13 5.22
C LEU A 49 7.86 -5.04 4.00
N LEU A 50 7.48 -4.49 2.84
CA LEU A 50 7.42 -5.24 1.58
C LEU A 50 8.77 -5.89 1.22
N PHE A 51 9.89 -5.27 1.60
CA PHE A 51 11.24 -5.76 1.33
C PHE A 51 11.76 -6.70 2.43
N LEU A 52 11.43 -6.42 3.69
CA LEU A 52 11.97 -7.12 4.86
C LEU A 52 11.12 -8.34 5.28
N ASP A 53 9.85 -8.34 4.87
CA ASP A 53 8.82 -9.33 5.16
C ASP A 53 8.04 -9.67 3.87
N PRO A 54 8.73 -10.12 2.79
CA PRO A 54 8.08 -10.34 1.50
C PRO A 54 7.07 -11.50 1.60
N GLU A 55 5.79 -11.19 1.40
CA GLU A 55 4.72 -12.18 1.48
C GLU A 55 4.39 -12.76 0.10
N TYR A 56 4.20 -14.08 0.05
CA TYR A 56 3.68 -14.80 -1.11
C TYR A 56 2.64 -15.84 -0.64
N LEU A 57 1.42 -15.78 -1.20
CA LEU A 57 0.32 -16.68 -0.83
C LEU A 57 0.00 -16.71 0.68
N GLY A 58 0.10 -15.58 1.39
CA GLY A 58 -0.16 -15.54 2.84
C GLY A 58 1.03 -15.95 3.72
N HIS A 59 2.18 -16.25 3.12
CA HIS A 59 3.34 -16.79 3.83
C HIS A 59 4.64 -16.00 3.55
N VAL A 60 5.46 -15.87 4.59
CA VAL A 60 6.81 -15.31 4.51
C VAL A 60 7.82 -16.44 4.77
N ASP A 61 8.25 -17.09 3.69
CA ASP A 61 8.97 -18.35 3.74
C ASP A 61 10.12 -18.43 2.73
N PHE A 62 10.71 -19.63 2.58
CA PHE A 62 11.77 -19.87 1.60
C PHE A 62 11.37 -19.45 0.17
N ILE A 63 10.13 -19.69 -0.23
CA ILE A 63 9.65 -19.45 -1.59
C ILE A 63 9.46 -17.94 -1.80
N SER A 64 8.85 -17.23 -0.86
CA SER A 64 8.66 -15.79 -0.95
C SER A 64 10.02 -15.05 -1.07
N PHE A 65 11.01 -15.46 -0.27
CA PHE A 65 12.38 -14.96 -0.39
C PHE A 65 13.10 -15.42 -1.64
N THR A 66 12.81 -16.61 -2.17
CA THR A 66 13.37 -17.06 -3.47
C THR A 66 12.92 -16.16 -4.61
N ILE A 67 11.65 -15.74 -4.64
CA ILE A 67 11.14 -14.79 -5.65
C ILE A 67 11.83 -13.43 -5.48
N MET A 68 11.97 -12.96 -4.24
CA MET A 68 12.70 -11.72 -3.94
C MET A 68 14.17 -11.80 -4.40
N GLY A 69 14.82 -12.94 -4.17
CA GLY A 69 16.18 -13.23 -4.62
C GLY A 69 16.31 -13.19 -6.13
N PHE A 70 15.34 -13.76 -6.84
CA PHE A 70 15.27 -13.71 -8.30
C PHE A 70 15.20 -12.26 -8.81
N ALA A 71 14.37 -11.41 -8.17
CA ALA A 71 14.27 -9.99 -8.50
C ALA A 71 15.58 -9.23 -8.25
N PHE A 72 16.25 -9.45 -7.11
CA PHE A 72 17.59 -8.90 -6.84
C PHE A 72 18.65 -9.38 -7.83
N GLY A 73 18.60 -10.65 -8.25
CA GLY A 73 19.43 -11.18 -9.32
C GLY A 73 19.21 -10.43 -10.64
N GLY A 74 17.96 -10.14 -10.97
CA GLY A 74 17.56 -9.26 -12.07
C GLY A 74 18.16 -7.87 -11.97
N THR A 75 18.13 -7.26 -10.79
CA THR A 75 18.72 -5.94 -10.54
C THR A 75 20.24 -5.96 -10.67
N PHE A 76 20.89 -6.98 -10.14
CA PHE A 76 22.34 -7.18 -10.26
C PHE A 76 22.77 -7.30 -11.73
N ILE A 77 22.06 -8.12 -12.52
CA ILE A 77 22.34 -8.27 -13.95
C ILE A 77 22.06 -6.96 -14.70
N SER A 78 20.92 -6.32 -14.46
CA SER A 78 20.54 -5.07 -15.14
C SER A 78 21.55 -3.95 -14.88
N TRP A 79 21.99 -3.79 -13.63
CA TRP A 79 23.08 -2.89 -13.27
C TRP A 79 24.36 -3.17 -14.07
N ASN A 80 24.81 -4.43 -14.07
CA ASN A 80 26.06 -4.81 -14.74
C ASN A 80 25.97 -4.65 -16.25
N LEU A 81 24.80 -4.92 -16.83
CA LEU A 81 24.54 -4.82 -18.25
C LEU A 81 24.57 -3.38 -18.73
N ILE A 82 23.79 -2.48 -18.11
CA ILE A 82 23.78 -1.06 -18.49
C ILE A 82 25.14 -0.40 -18.19
N SER A 83 25.76 -0.76 -17.07
CA SER A 83 27.13 -0.33 -16.75
C SER A 83 28.14 -0.77 -17.81
N TYR A 84 28.08 -2.03 -18.27
CA TYR A 84 28.95 -2.55 -19.34
C TYR A 84 28.75 -1.76 -20.63
N ILE A 85 27.50 -1.50 -21.01
CA ILE A 85 27.13 -0.72 -22.18
C ILE A 85 27.77 0.68 -22.15
N PHE A 86 27.73 1.36 -21.01
CA PHE A 86 28.29 2.70 -20.88
C PHE A 86 29.82 2.72 -20.84
N ASN A 87 30.42 1.75 -20.17
CA ASN A 87 31.81 1.86 -19.76
C ASN A 87 32.77 0.94 -20.51
N ALA A 88 32.29 -0.08 -21.23
CA ALA A 88 33.17 -1.08 -21.85
C ALA A 88 34.15 -0.47 -22.87
N ASN A 89 33.78 0.64 -23.53
CA ASN A 89 34.64 1.37 -24.46
C ASN A 89 35.86 2.00 -23.79
N HIS A 90 35.80 2.31 -22.49
CA HIS A 90 36.94 2.80 -21.70
C HIS A 90 37.94 1.69 -21.35
N PHE A 91 37.57 0.43 -21.58
CA PHE A 91 38.31 -0.76 -21.17
C PHE A 91 38.46 -1.78 -22.32
N PRO A 92 39.26 -1.48 -23.36
CA PRO A 92 39.38 -2.31 -24.56
C PRO A 92 39.85 -3.75 -24.27
N PHE A 93 40.61 -3.97 -23.18
CA PHE A 93 41.13 -5.30 -22.79
C PHE A 93 40.02 -6.34 -22.63
N LEU A 94 38.81 -5.91 -22.29
CA LEU A 94 37.65 -6.78 -22.17
C LEU A 94 37.39 -7.56 -23.47
N ALA A 95 37.57 -6.94 -24.64
CA ALA A 95 37.32 -7.57 -25.93
C ALA A 95 38.24 -8.77 -26.24
N THR A 96 39.36 -8.89 -25.53
CA THR A 96 40.31 -10.01 -25.67
C THR A 96 39.95 -11.23 -24.81
N LEU A 97 38.98 -11.09 -23.91
CA LEU A 97 38.61 -12.13 -22.94
C LEU A 97 37.59 -13.10 -23.53
N ARG A 98 37.63 -14.37 -23.09
CA ARG A 98 36.66 -15.39 -23.50
C ARG A 98 35.24 -15.10 -23.03
N ARG A 99 35.08 -14.50 -21.84
CA ARG A 99 33.78 -14.15 -21.25
C ARG A 99 33.81 -12.71 -20.72
N PRO A 100 33.82 -11.69 -21.61
CA PRO A 100 34.04 -10.29 -21.24
C PRO A 100 33.05 -9.79 -20.19
N PHE A 101 31.76 -10.06 -20.39
CA PHE A 101 30.69 -9.64 -19.49
C PHE A 101 30.82 -10.25 -18.08
N GLY A 102 31.25 -11.52 -17.97
CA GLY A 102 31.45 -12.18 -16.68
C GLY A 102 32.61 -11.57 -15.89
N VAL A 103 33.75 -11.26 -16.54
CA VAL A 103 34.86 -10.55 -15.89
C VAL A 103 34.40 -9.16 -15.47
N TYR A 104 33.71 -8.44 -16.37
CA TYR A 104 33.19 -7.11 -16.06
C TYR A 104 32.29 -7.14 -14.83
N SER A 105 31.30 -8.04 -14.81
CA SER A 105 30.33 -8.14 -13.72
C SER A 105 30.99 -8.44 -12.37
N LEU A 106 31.99 -9.33 -12.36
CA LEU A 106 32.75 -9.64 -11.15
C LEU A 106 33.49 -8.42 -10.61
N ASN A 107 34.14 -7.64 -11.48
CA ASN A 107 34.88 -6.46 -11.06
C ASN A 107 33.96 -5.25 -10.78
N ASN A 108 32.75 -5.23 -11.34
CA ASN A 108 31.74 -4.19 -11.14
C ASN A 108 30.75 -4.51 -9.99
N ALA A 109 31.01 -5.57 -9.22
CA ALA A 109 30.12 -6.03 -8.15
C ALA A 109 30.18 -5.19 -6.87
N VAL A 110 31.20 -4.34 -6.68
CA VAL A 110 31.45 -3.61 -5.42
C VAL A 110 30.21 -2.84 -4.94
N LEU A 111 29.61 -2.02 -5.81
CA LEU A 111 28.43 -1.21 -5.45
C LEU A 111 27.18 -2.08 -5.22
N PRO A 112 26.74 -2.94 -6.17
CA PRO A 112 25.60 -3.82 -5.92
C PRO A 112 25.75 -4.68 -4.66
N SER A 113 26.93 -5.24 -4.42
CA SER A 113 27.20 -6.05 -3.23
C SER A 113 27.12 -5.22 -1.95
N PHE A 114 27.62 -3.99 -1.94
CA PHE A 114 27.50 -3.10 -0.79
C PHE A 114 26.03 -2.86 -0.41
N PHE A 115 25.19 -2.52 -1.39
CA PHE A 115 23.76 -2.28 -1.14
C PHE A 115 23.01 -3.57 -0.77
N PHE A 116 23.38 -4.71 -1.37
CA PHE A 116 22.81 -6.00 -0.99
C PHE A 116 23.22 -6.43 0.44
N ILE A 117 24.47 -6.18 0.85
CA ILE A 117 24.92 -6.40 2.23
C ILE A 117 24.16 -5.49 3.20
N LEU A 118 23.92 -4.22 2.83
CA LEU A 118 23.10 -3.32 3.63
C LEU A 118 21.66 -3.83 3.77
N TYR A 119 21.08 -4.36 2.69
CA TYR A 119 19.78 -5.03 2.73
C TYR A 119 19.79 -6.25 3.64
N LEU A 120 20.77 -7.15 3.53
CA LEU A 120 20.91 -8.32 4.40
C LEU A 120 21.04 -7.93 5.87
N TYR A 121 21.84 -6.89 6.17
CA TYR A 121 21.96 -6.35 7.52
C TYR A 121 20.61 -5.90 8.06
N LYS A 122 19.83 -5.15 7.25
CA LYS A 122 18.49 -4.71 7.63
C LYS A 122 17.48 -5.85 7.76
N LEU A 123 17.57 -6.85 6.90
CA LEU A 123 16.75 -8.06 6.96
C LEU A 123 17.02 -8.86 8.23
N ILE A 124 18.30 -9.12 8.57
CA ILE A 124 18.67 -9.85 9.79
C ILE A 124 18.25 -9.07 11.03
N GLN A 125 18.47 -7.75 11.03
CA GLN A 125 18.00 -6.86 12.10
C GLN A 125 16.48 -7.00 12.28
N PHE A 126 15.71 -6.92 11.20
CA PHE A 126 14.26 -7.01 11.21
C PHE A 126 13.74 -8.38 11.64
N GLN A 127 14.27 -9.48 11.10
CA GLN A 127 13.82 -10.83 11.46
C GLN A 127 14.08 -11.14 12.95
N SER A 128 15.19 -10.64 13.50
CA SER A 128 15.53 -10.82 14.91
C SER A 128 14.68 -9.99 15.87
N SER A 129 14.20 -8.81 15.45
CA SER A 129 13.45 -7.89 16.33
C SER A 129 11.94 -7.90 16.08
N GLU A 130 11.49 -7.97 14.83
CA GLU A 130 10.09 -7.78 14.40
C GLU A 130 9.44 -9.05 13.85
N GLY A 131 10.21 -9.94 13.20
CA GLY A 131 9.67 -11.16 12.61
C GLY A 131 9.20 -12.19 13.64
N LEU A 132 9.76 -12.15 14.86
CA LEU A 132 9.62 -13.23 15.87
C LEU A 132 9.98 -14.62 15.34
N VAL A 133 10.83 -14.66 14.31
CA VAL A 133 11.21 -15.86 13.58
C VAL A 133 12.44 -16.49 14.27
N SER A 134 12.48 -17.83 14.33
CA SER A 134 13.65 -18.53 14.88
C SER A 134 14.89 -18.33 13.99
N MET A 135 16.10 -18.46 14.56
CA MET A 135 17.35 -18.36 13.78
C MET A 135 17.37 -19.33 12.59
N ASN A 136 16.82 -20.53 12.76
CA ASN A 136 16.76 -21.54 11.69
C ASN A 136 15.84 -21.13 10.54
N GLU A 137 14.68 -20.56 10.85
CA GLU A 137 13.76 -20.04 9.84
C GLU A 137 14.34 -18.81 9.14
N ALA A 138 15.00 -17.90 9.87
CA ALA A 138 15.68 -16.75 9.28
C ALA A 138 16.81 -17.19 8.32
N LEU A 139 17.61 -18.20 8.71
CA LEU A 139 18.62 -18.79 7.82
C LEU A 139 17.99 -19.46 6.59
N THR A 140 16.82 -20.07 6.74
CA THR A 140 16.08 -20.69 5.63
C THR A 140 15.59 -19.62 4.65
N GLN A 141 14.99 -18.53 5.15
CA GLN A 141 14.57 -17.38 4.35
C GLN A 141 15.76 -16.74 3.59
N ILE A 142 16.87 -16.50 4.28
CA ILE A 142 18.11 -16.00 3.66
C ILE A 142 18.64 -17.00 2.61
N GLY A 143 18.57 -18.30 2.89
CA GLY A 143 18.89 -19.36 1.94
C GLY A 143 18.04 -19.30 0.67
N GLY A 144 16.74 -19.02 0.81
CA GLY A 144 15.81 -18.78 -0.30
C GLY A 144 16.24 -17.59 -1.15
N LEU A 145 16.53 -16.45 -0.51
CA LEU A 145 17.03 -15.24 -1.16
C LEU A 145 18.29 -15.50 -2.01
N PHE A 146 19.29 -16.17 -1.45
CA PHE A 146 20.51 -16.52 -2.20
C PHE A 146 20.24 -17.52 -3.32
N THR A 147 19.35 -18.50 -3.09
CA THR A 147 18.96 -19.49 -4.09
C THR A 147 18.33 -18.81 -5.30
N GLY A 148 17.35 -17.94 -5.10
CA GLY A 148 16.70 -17.19 -6.17
C GLY A 148 17.67 -16.33 -6.97
N MET A 149 18.55 -15.60 -6.27
CA MET A 149 19.57 -14.76 -6.90
C MET A 149 20.56 -15.59 -7.73
N PHE A 150 21.03 -16.71 -7.18
CA PHE A 150 21.95 -17.62 -7.86
C PHE A 150 21.32 -18.24 -9.11
N VAL A 151 20.07 -18.69 -9.02
CA VAL A 151 19.32 -19.25 -10.16
C VAL A 151 19.21 -18.20 -11.28
N PHE A 152 18.79 -16.97 -10.96
CA PHE A 152 18.65 -15.91 -11.96
C PHE A 152 19.98 -15.60 -12.67
N ILE A 153 21.04 -15.40 -11.89
CA ILE A 153 22.37 -15.08 -12.42
C ILE A 153 22.89 -16.22 -13.29
N THR A 154 22.71 -17.47 -12.85
CA THR A 154 23.17 -18.65 -13.60
C THR A 154 22.43 -18.79 -14.92
N LEU A 155 21.10 -18.68 -14.93
CA LEU A 155 20.29 -18.73 -16.16
C LEU A 155 20.71 -17.62 -17.14
N THR A 156 20.92 -16.41 -16.64
CA THR A 156 21.33 -15.28 -17.47
C THR A 156 22.74 -15.45 -18.02
N MET A 157 23.68 -15.94 -17.21
CA MET A 157 25.05 -16.22 -17.65
C MET A 157 25.11 -17.37 -18.66
N LEU A 158 24.28 -18.40 -18.50
CA LEU A 158 24.13 -19.50 -19.46
C LEU A 158 23.61 -18.96 -20.80
N TYR A 159 22.57 -18.13 -20.78
CA TYR A 159 22.05 -17.45 -21.96
C TYR A 159 23.14 -16.64 -22.68
N PHE A 160 23.89 -15.80 -21.96
CA PHE A 160 24.98 -15.03 -22.57
C PHE A 160 26.14 -15.91 -23.07
N SER A 161 26.39 -17.06 -22.44
CA SER A 161 27.45 -17.97 -22.88
C SER A 161 27.12 -18.71 -24.18
N THR A 162 25.83 -18.91 -24.46
CA THR A 162 25.34 -19.60 -25.66
C THR A 162 25.09 -18.63 -26.82
N THR A 163 24.70 -17.39 -26.52
CA THR A 163 24.31 -16.38 -27.52
C THR A 163 25.43 -15.42 -27.94
N ASN A 164 26.46 -15.20 -27.12
CA ASN A 164 27.57 -14.31 -27.46
C ASN A 164 28.69 -15.06 -28.19
N LYS A 165 29.18 -14.51 -29.30
CA LYS A 165 30.33 -15.02 -30.03
C LYS A 165 31.59 -14.31 -29.55
N SER A 166 32.70 -15.05 -29.39
CA SER A 166 33.99 -14.44 -29.06
C SER A 166 34.62 -13.74 -30.27
N ILE A 167 35.58 -12.84 -30.02
CA ILE A 167 36.30 -12.15 -31.09
C ILE A 167 36.95 -13.13 -32.09
N LEU A 168 37.46 -14.26 -31.59
CA LEU A 168 38.05 -15.34 -32.39
C LEU A 168 37.01 -16.05 -33.26
N GLN A 169 35.79 -16.23 -32.76
CA GLN A 169 34.68 -16.79 -33.52
C GLN A 169 34.14 -15.81 -34.58
N ILE A 170 34.16 -14.51 -34.29
CA ILE A 170 33.74 -13.44 -35.22
C ILE A 170 34.77 -13.25 -36.35
N ILE A 171 36.06 -13.39 -36.04
CA ILE A 171 37.17 -13.35 -37.01
C ILE A 171 37.30 -14.68 -37.80
N GLY A 172 36.56 -15.73 -37.44
CA GLY A 172 36.58 -17.02 -38.15
C GLY A 172 37.73 -17.96 -37.78
N ILE A 173 38.47 -17.67 -36.71
CA ILE A 173 39.52 -18.55 -36.17
C ILE A 173 38.83 -19.59 -35.27
N SER A 174 38.37 -20.67 -35.90
CA SER A 174 37.88 -21.86 -35.18
C SER A 174 39.03 -22.53 -34.44
N ASN A 175 38.78 -23.01 -33.22
CA ASN A 175 39.70 -23.80 -32.39
C ASN A 175 40.03 -25.18 -33.02
N LYS A 176 40.41 -25.25 -34.30
CA LYS A 176 41.14 -26.39 -34.84
C LYS A 176 42.62 -26.12 -34.60
N LYS A 177 43.23 -27.02 -33.82
CA LYS A 177 44.65 -27.17 -33.48
C LYS A 177 45.54 -26.09 -34.09
N MET A 178 46.13 -25.28 -33.22
CA MET A 178 47.18 -24.32 -33.52
C MET A 178 48.37 -25.07 -34.14
N GLY A 179 48.31 -25.30 -35.46
CA GLY A 179 49.44 -25.67 -36.27
C GLY A 179 50.32 -24.44 -36.40
N THR A 180 51.60 -24.62 -36.12
CA THR A 180 52.68 -23.65 -36.28
C THR A 180 52.75 -23.15 -37.72
N GLY A 181 51.95 -22.15 -38.05
CA GLY A 181 52.02 -21.40 -39.31
C GLY A 181 52.06 -19.92 -38.97
N LEU A 182 53.23 -19.31 -39.12
CA LEU A 182 53.45 -17.87 -39.02
C LEU A 182 52.51 -17.16 -40.00
N VAL A 183 51.45 -16.53 -39.49
CA VAL A 183 50.67 -15.56 -40.25
C VAL A 183 51.52 -14.30 -40.37
N THR A 184 51.94 -13.97 -41.59
CA THR A 184 52.72 -12.78 -41.91
C THR A 184 51.88 -11.51 -41.69
N PRO A 185 52.39 -10.51 -40.95
CA PRO A 185 51.61 -9.36 -40.50
C PRO A 185 51.64 -8.21 -41.51
N ASN A 186 51.20 -8.43 -42.76
CA ASN A 186 51.31 -7.40 -43.81
C ASN A 186 50.01 -7.05 -44.57
N SER A 187 48.83 -7.36 -44.01
CA SER A 187 47.55 -6.94 -44.60
C SER A 187 46.64 -6.13 -43.68
N PHE A 188 47.14 -5.63 -42.55
CA PHE A 188 46.41 -4.66 -41.73
C PHE A 188 46.88 -3.25 -42.08
N VAL A 189 46.29 -2.72 -43.15
CA VAL A 189 46.41 -1.30 -43.53
C VAL A 189 45.92 -0.43 -42.37
N ASP A 190 46.64 0.67 -42.21
CA ASP A 190 46.65 1.64 -41.13
C ASP A 190 45.25 2.07 -40.65
N GLY A 191 44.91 1.64 -39.43
CA GLY A 191 43.68 2.01 -38.72
C GLY A 191 43.93 2.14 -37.23
N ARG A 192 45.06 2.75 -36.84
CA ARG A 192 45.41 3.02 -35.43
C ARG A 192 44.54 4.13 -34.85
N HIS A 193 43.25 3.91 -34.74
CA HIS A 193 42.41 4.76 -33.90
C HIS A 193 42.71 4.43 -32.43
N LYS A 194 43.48 5.31 -31.77
CA LYS A 194 43.56 5.32 -30.30
C LYS A 194 42.14 5.47 -29.75
N PHE A 195 41.75 4.62 -28.80
CA PHE A 195 40.54 4.84 -28.02
C PHE A 195 40.66 6.22 -27.37
N LYS A 196 39.78 7.15 -27.72
CA LYS A 196 39.87 8.57 -27.34
C LYS A 196 39.83 8.79 -25.82
N ASP A 197 39.33 7.81 -25.07
CA ASP A 197 39.09 7.85 -23.61
C ASP A 197 39.51 6.56 -22.85
N GLU A 198 40.62 5.91 -23.22
CA GLU A 198 41.10 4.70 -22.51
C GLU A 198 41.56 5.02 -21.08
N LEU A 199 41.06 4.27 -20.10
CA LEU A 199 41.49 4.39 -18.70
C LEU A 199 42.64 3.42 -18.38
N ARG A 200 43.65 3.91 -17.66
CA ARG A 200 44.80 3.11 -17.26
C ARG A 200 44.39 2.03 -16.25
N LEU A 201 44.74 0.78 -16.54
CA LEU A 201 44.50 -0.37 -15.66
C LEU A 201 45.78 -1.14 -15.36
N SER A 202 45.93 -1.57 -14.11
CA SER A 202 47.01 -2.46 -13.68
C SER A 202 46.57 -3.93 -13.65
N ASN A 203 45.44 -4.21 -13.01
CA ASN A 203 45.02 -5.57 -12.69
C ASN A 203 43.48 -5.70 -12.63
N TYR A 204 43.00 -6.93 -12.81
CA TYR A 204 41.58 -7.30 -12.77
C TYR A 204 41.40 -8.71 -12.19
N PHE A 205 40.21 -9.02 -11.68
CA PHE A 205 39.82 -10.38 -11.31
C PHE A 205 39.31 -11.16 -12.51
N ASN A 206 39.87 -12.34 -12.78
CA ASN A 206 39.37 -13.24 -13.81
C ASN A 206 38.24 -14.15 -13.29
N HIS A 207 37.69 -15.01 -14.16
CA HIS A 207 36.61 -15.95 -13.81
C HIS A 207 36.92 -16.94 -12.69
N ASP A 208 38.21 -17.17 -12.41
CA ASP A 208 38.67 -18.08 -11.34
C ASP A 208 38.97 -17.31 -10.05
N PHE A 209 38.50 -16.06 -9.94
CA PHE A 209 38.79 -15.13 -8.84
C PHE A 209 40.29 -14.84 -8.63
N LYS A 210 41.13 -15.05 -9.65
CA LYS A 210 42.57 -14.76 -9.61
C LYS A 210 42.84 -13.37 -10.17
N ILE A 211 43.78 -12.67 -9.53
CA ILE A 211 44.26 -11.37 -9.99
C ILE A 211 45.14 -11.58 -11.23
N LYS A 212 44.79 -10.93 -12.33
CA LYS A 212 45.56 -10.92 -13.58
C LYS A 212 45.92 -9.49 -14.00
N ILE A 213 47.00 -9.35 -14.75
CA ILE A 213 47.46 -8.07 -15.29
C ILE A 213 46.66 -7.75 -16.56
N ALA A 214 46.15 -6.51 -16.65
CA ALA A 214 45.48 -6.03 -17.86
C ALA A 214 46.53 -5.81 -18.96
N ARG A 215 46.34 -6.41 -20.13
CA ARG A 215 47.25 -6.28 -21.27
C ARG A 215 46.72 -5.27 -22.29
N PRO A 216 47.60 -4.47 -22.92
CA PRO A 216 47.21 -3.53 -23.96
C PRO A 216 46.69 -4.24 -25.22
N VAL A 217 45.77 -3.59 -25.94
CA VAL A 217 44.97 -4.20 -27.03
C VAL A 217 45.23 -3.55 -28.40
N TYR A 218 46.37 -2.87 -28.57
CA TYR A 218 46.69 -2.08 -29.76
C TYR A 218 46.83 -2.89 -31.07
N HIS A 219 46.47 -4.19 -31.09
CA HIS A 219 46.66 -5.11 -32.21
C HIS A 219 45.34 -5.61 -32.84
N TYR A 220 44.17 -5.25 -32.29
CA TYR A 220 42.87 -5.64 -32.86
C TYR A 220 42.21 -4.46 -33.60
N PRO A 221 41.59 -4.70 -34.77
CA PRO A 221 40.85 -3.66 -35.48
C PRO A 221 39.66 -3.16 -34.65
N TYR A 222 39.48 -1.84 -34.62
CA TYR A 222 38.42 -1.18 -33.86
C TYR A 222 37.01 -1.70 -34.19
N ASP A 223 36.74 -2.00 -35.45
CA ASP A 223 35.44 -2.49 -35.92
C ASP A 223 35.07 -3.86 -35.36
N VAL A 224 36.07 -4.71 -35.13
CA VAL A 224 35.86 -6.04 -34.55
C VAL A 224 35.51 -5.92 -33.06
N ILE A 225 36.18 -5.04 -32.32
CA ILE A 225 35.84 -4.75 -30.92
C ILE A 225 34.42 -4.18 -30.82
N ARG A 226 34.06 -3.26 -31.72
CA ARG A 226 32.71 -2.67 -31.79
C ARG A 226 31.62 -3.70 -32.10
N SER A 227 31.92 -4.70 -32.92
CA SER A 227 30.98 -5.78 -33.27
C SER A 227 30.62 -6.66 -32.07
N VAL A 228 31.58 -6.95 -31.18
CA VAL A 228 31.37 -7.68 -29.93
C VAL A 228 30.43 -6.89 -29.02
N TYR A 229 30.65 -5.58 -28.87
CA TYR A 229 29.76 -4.74 -28.06
C TYR A 229 28.32 -4.73 -28.62
N ARG A 230 28.14 -4.57 -29.93
CA ARG A 230 26.82 -4.56 -30.58
C ARG A 230 26.03 -5.85 -30.34
N GLN A 231 26.69 -7.01 -30.32
CA GLN A 231 26.05 -8.29 -30.00
C GLN A 231 25.56 -8.33 -28.55
N HIS A 232 26.37 -7.86 -27.59
CA HIS A 232 25.97 -7.77 -26.20
C HIS A 232 24.78 -6.82 -25.99
N HIS A 233 24.70 -5.72 -26.74
CA HIS A 233 23.54 -4.83 -26.72
C HIS A 233 22.26 -5.50 -27.23
N ALA A 234 22.32 -6.28 -28.31
CA ALA A 234 21.16 -6.98 -28.85
C ALA A 234 20.64 -8.06 -27.88
N ASN A 235 21.55 -8.84 -27.29
CA ASN A 235 21.19 -9.86 -26.31
C ASN A 235 20.62 -9.26 -25.02
N ALA A 236 21.10 -8.06 -24.64
CA ALA A 236 20.53 -7.29 -23.53
C ALA A 236 19.07 -6.89 -23.78
N LEU A 237 18.77 -6.42 -24.99
CA LEU A 237 17.44 -5.99 -25.40
C LEU A 237 16.42 -7.12 -25.33
N ILE A 238 16.81 -8.35 -25.69
CA ILE A 238 15.93 -9.54 -25.59
C ILE A 238 15.51 -9.80 -24.14
N ILE A 239 16.45 -9.82 -23.19
CA ILE A 239 16.14 -10.03 -21.76
C ILE A 239 15.16 -8.96 -21.26
N GLN A 240 15.32 -7.72 -21.74
CA GLN A 240 14.48 -6.59 -21.35
C GLN A 240 13.06 -6.70 -21.92
N LEU A 241 12.92 -7.06 -23.19
CA LEU A 241 11.61 -7.32 -23.79
C LEU A 241 10.89 -8.48 -23.08
N SER A 242 11.62 -9.55 -22.74
CA SER A 242 11.05 -10.65 -21.96
C SER A 242 10.54 -10.20 -20.59
N ALA A 243 11.28 -9.34 -19.88
CA ALA A 243 10.84 -8.80 -18.59
C ALA A 243 9.56 -7.94 -18.72
N LEU A 244 9.47 -7.12 -19.78
CA LEU A 244 8.27 -6.33 -20.06
C LEU A 244 7.06 -7.22 -20.36
N VAL A 245 7.25 -8.27 -21.16
CA VAL A 245 6.20 -9.26 -21.46
C VAL A 245 5.74 -9.96 -20.18
N ILE A 246 6.66 -10.35 -19.29
CA ILE A 246 6.32 -10.96 -18.00
C ILE A 246 5.47 -10.02 -17.15
N ILE A 247 5.80 -8.72 -17.09
CA ILE A 247 5.01 -7.74 -16.34
C ILE A 247 3.59 -7.62 -16.90
N ILE A 248 3.43 -7.52 -18.23
CA ILE A 248 2.11 -7.46 -18.86
C ILE A 248 1.30 -8.73 -18.56
N LEU A 249 1.93 -9.90 -18.63
CA LEU A 249 1.28 -11.18 -18.30
C LEU A 249 0.85 -11.25 -16.83
N LEU A 250 1.72 -10.81 -15.91
CA LEU A 250 1.40 -10.73 -14.49
C LEU A 250 0.25 -9.77 -14.21
N GLY A 251 0.18 -8.65 -14.93
CA GLY A 251 -0.94 -7.70 -14.84
C GLY A 251 -2.26 -8.32 -15.27
N HIS A 252 -2.26 -9.09 -16.36
CA HIS A 252 -3.46 -9.79 -16.83
C HIS A 252 -3.93 -10.90 -15.87
N LEU A 253 -2.98 -11.50 -15.15
CA LEU A 253 -3.22 -12.61 -14.22
C LEU A 253 -3.33 -12.17 -12.75
N VAL A 254 -3.45 -10.86 -12.48
CA VAL A 254 -3.56 -10.29 -11.12
C VAL A 254 -4.69 -10.90 -10.30
N ASP A 255 -5.71 -11.44 -10.96
CA ASP A 255 -6.85 -12.10 -10.35
C ASP A 255 -6.55 -13.43 -9.68
N TYR A 256 -5.42 -14.05 -10.01
CA TYR A 256 -5.07 -15.37 -9.52
C TYR A 256 -4.00 -15.24 -8.45
N PRO A 257 -4.23 -15.70 -7.20
CA PRO A 257 -3.29 -15.54 -6.09
C PRO A 257 -1.86 -15.96 -6.40
N PHE A 258 -1.69 -17.02 -7.17
CA PHE A 258 -0.39 -17.56 -7.60
C PHE A 258 0.46 -16.56 -8.40
N PHE A 259 -0.14 -15.63 -9.15
CA PHE A 259 0.62 -14.66 -9.96
C PHE A 259 0.87 -13.34 -9.22
N ARG A 260 0.34 -13.17 -8.01
CA ARG A 260 0.62 -12.01 -7.14
C ARG A 260 1.93 -12.25 -6.39
N ILE A 261 3.05 -12.05 -7.07
CA ILE A 261 4.39 -12.13 -6.48
C ILE A 261 4.59 -11.05 -5.41
N PRO A 262 5.58 -11.19 -4.50
CA PRO A 262 5.87 -10.17 -3.50
C PRO A 262 6.02 -8.78 -4.12
N ALA A 263 5.37 -7.78 -3.54
CA ALA A 263 5.32 -6.44 -4.08
C ALA A 263 6.69 -5.81 -4.24
N ALA A 264 7.61 -6.04 -3.29
CA ALA A 264 8.98 -5.57 -3.42
C ALA A 264 9.73 -6.19 -4.60
N SER A 265 9.42 -7.44 -4.97
CA SER A 265 9.95 -8.06 -6.20
C SER A 265 9.47 -7.30 -7.43
N SER A 266 8.20 -6.88 -7.44
CA SER A 266 7.63 -6.08 -8.52
C SER A 266 8.20 -4.67 -8.58
N ILE A 267 8.40 -4.02 -7.43
CA ILE A 267 9.09 -2.72 -7.34
C ILE A 267 10.50 -2.84 -7.95
N LEU A 268 11.26 -3.89 -7.60
CA LEU A 268 12.56 -4.16 -8.18
C LEU A 268 12.49 -4.38 -9.70
N LEU A 269 11.48 -5.10 -10.21
CA LEU A 269 11.28 -5.29 -11.65
C LEU A 269 11.04 -3.96 -12.38
N ILE A 270 10.25 -3.04 -11.82
CA ILE A 270 10.04 -1.71 -12.40
C ILE A 270 11.31 -0.86 -12.33
N ILE A 271 12.03 -0.90 -11.22
CA ILE A 271 13.32 -0.22 -11.11
C ILE A 271 14.29 -0.77 -12.15
N ASN A 272 14.26 -2.07 -12.45
CA ASN A 272 15.07 -2.67 -13.52
C ASN A 272 14.71 -2.14 -14.90
N ILE A 273 13.41 -2.01 -15.21
CA ILE A 273 12.97 -1.33 -16.44
C ILE A 273 13.45 0.12 -16.45
N GLY A 274 13.34 0.85 -15.33
CA GLY A 274 13.80 2.22 -15.20
C GLY A 274 15.30 2.37 -15.46
N ILE A 275 16.13 1.48 -14.90
CA ILE A 275 17.58 1.38 -15.14
C ILE A 275 17.86 1.22 -16.64
N VAL A 276 17.09 0.36 -17.31
CA VAL A 276 17.23 0.05 -18.73
C VAL A 276 16.81 1.22 -19.62
N ILE A 277 15.64 1.81 -19.37
CA ILE A 277 15.13 2.95 -20.15
C ILE A 277 16.09 4.13 -20.00
N THR A 278 16.52 4.43 -18.78
CA THR A 278 17.51 5.48 -18.53
C THR A 278 18.86 5.17 -19.19
N GLY A 279 19.19 3.87 -19.24
CA GLY A 279 20.26 3.27 -20.04
C GLY A 279 20.21 3.69 -21.50
N ALA A 280 19.13 3.31 -22.19
CA ALA A 280 18.88 3.59 -23.59
C ALA A 280 18.82 5.10 -23.88
N PHE A 281 18.12 5.85 -23.02
CA PHE A 281 18.00 7.31 -23.10
C PHE A 281 19.35 8.01 -23.05
N THR A 282 20.22 7.62 -22.09
CA THR A 282 21.57 8.18 -21.97
C THR A 282 22.45 7.81 -23.16
N TYR A 283 22.30 6.58 -23.67
CA TYR A 283 23.07 6.11 -24.83
C TYR A 283 22.68 6.83 -26.13
N TRP A 284 21.38 6.99 -26.40
CA TRP A 284 20.90 7.61 -27.64
C TRP A 284 21.06 9.12 -27.69
N LEU A 285 20.88 9.81 -26.56
CA LEU A 285 20.85 11.27 -26.53
C LEU A 285 22.20 11.90 -26.19
N GLY A 286 23.17 11.10 -25.70
CA GLY A 286 24.52 11.55 -25.43
C GLY A 286 24.57 12.78 -24.52
N GLN A 287 25.09 13.90 -25.04
CA GLN A 287 25.21 15.17 -24.30
C GLN A 287 23.87 15.90 -24.10
N TRP A 288 22.86 15.62 -24.93
CA TRP A 288 21.53 16.25 -24.86
C TRP A 288 20.61 15.63 -23.81
N LYS A 289 21.05 14.56 -23.13
CA LYS A 289 20.24 13.81 -22.16
C LYS A 289 19.58 14.67 -21.10
N VAL A 290 20.25 15.71 -20.59
CA VAL A 290 19.66 16.58 -19.55
C VAL A 290 18.52 17.41 -20.12
N PHE A 291 18.74 18.07 -21.26
CA PHE A 291 17.71 18.86 -21.94
C PHE A 291 16.51 18.00 -22.34
N ALA A 292 16.76 16.83 -22.94
CA ALA A 292 15.72 15.90 -23.33
C ALA A 292 14.94 15.35 -22.13
N ALA A 293 15.58 15.16 -20.96
CA ALA A 293 14.89 14.69 -19.76
C ALA A 293 13.94 15.76 -19.22
N VAL A 294 14.35 17.03 -19.22
CA VAL A 294 13.49 18.16 -18.86
C VAL A 294 12.31 18.27 -19.84
N LEU A 295 12.59 18.19 -21.15
CA LEU A 295 11.53 18.20 -22.17
C LEU A 295 10.56 17.03 -22.01
N PHE A 296 11.08 15.83 -21.73
CA PHE A 296 10.26 14.65 -21.47
C PHE A 296 9.33 14.86 -20.26
N LEU A 297 9.82 15.42 -19.16
CA LEU A 297 8.99 15.73 -17.98
C LEU A 297 7.89 16.73 -18.32
N ILE A 298 8.18 17.78 -19.09
CA ILE A 298 7.17 18.75 -19.54
C ILE A 298 6.12 18.06 -20.42
N VAL A 299 6.53 17.20 -21.36
CA VAL A 299 5.60 16.46 -22.23
C VAL A 299 4.72 15.51 -21.41
N VAL A 300 5.31 14.78 -20.45
CA VAL A 300 4.55 13.91 -19.54
C VAL A 300 3.54 14.71 -18.73
N ASP A 301 3.92 15.86 -18.18
CA ASP A 301 3.03 16.75 -17.44
C ASP A 301 1.88 17.29 -18.32
N LEU A 302 2.17 17.69 -19.56
CA LEU A 302 1.15 18.09 -20.54
C LEU A 302 0.18 16.95 -20.88
N ILE A 303 0.67 15.71 -21.00
CA ILE A 303 -0.18 14.54 -21.23
C ILE A 303 -1.05 14.25 -20.00
N ILE A 304 -0.48 14.31 -18.79
CA ILE A 304 -1.21 14.04 -17.54
C ILE A 304 -2.29 15.11 -17.31
N SER A 305 -1.97 16.38 -17.51
CA SER A 305 -2.90 17.51 -17.35
C SER A 305 -4.02 17.52 -18.39
N SER A 306 -3.82 16.90 -19.57
CA SER A 306 -4.87 16.75 -20.60
C SER A 306 -5.95 15.71 -20.26
N ASN A 307 -5.86 15.04 -19.09
CA ASN A 307 -6.71 13.92 -18.68
C ASN A 307 -6.66 12.68 -19.62
N PHE A 308 -5.75 12.64 -20.60
CA PHE A 308 -5.70 11.57 -21.61
C PHE A 308 -5.42 10.18 -21.01
N LEU A 309 -4.60 10.11 -19.95
CA LEU A 309 -4.23 8.86 -19.26
C LEU A 309 -4.94 8.69 -17.91
N GLN A 310 -5.82 9.61 -17.51
CA GLN A 310 -6.55 9.48 -16.26
C GLN A 310 -7.69 8.47 -16.44
N TYR A 311 -7.70 7.44 -15.60
CA TYR A 311 -8.85 6.57 -15.44
C TYR A 311 -9.54 6.90 -14.12
N LYS A 312 -10.87 6.86 -14.13
CA LYS A 312 -11.68 7.04 -12.93
C LYS A 312 -11.88 5.69 -12.27
N ASN A 313 -11.37 5.51 -11.06
CA ASN A 313 -11.77 4.38 -10.22
C ASN A 313 -13.24 4.59 -9.79
N ARG A 314 -14.09 3.60 -10.07
CA ARG A 314 -15.54 3.67 -9.89
C ARG A 314 -15.98 2.81 -8.71
N ALA A 315 -17.10 3.18 -8.09
CA ALA A 315 -17.73 2.45 -7.00
C ALA A 315 -18.58 1.29 -7.56
N MET A 316 -18.33 0.06 -7.14
CA MET A 316 -19.10 -1.10 -7.61
C MET A 316 -20.50 -1.13 -7.00
N GLY A 317 -21.51 -1.34 -7.84
CA GLY A 317 -22.93 -1.29 -7.46
C GLY A 317 -23.67 -0.07 -8.01
N ILE A 318 -22.96 1.02 -8.30
CA ILE A 318 -23.53 2.26 -8.86
C ILE A 318 -23.57 2.22 -10.40
N ASP A 319 -24.61 2.80 -10.98
CA ASP A 319 -24.77 3.00 -12.43
C ASP A 319 -24.04 4.25 -12.91
N TYR A 320 -23.14 4.10 -13.88
CA TYR A 320 -22.35 5.19 -14.48
C TYR A 320 -22.79 5.55 -15.90
N LYS A 321 -23.92 5.01 -16.40
CA LYS A 321 -24.44 5.32 -17.74
C LYS A 321 -24.97 6.75 -17.80
N ASN A 322 -25.59 7.23 -16.73
CA ASN A 322 -26.07 8.60 -16.62
C ASN A 322 -25.15 9.40 -15.68
N THR A 323 -24.34 10.30 -16.23
CA THR A 323 -23.43 11.15 -15.43
C THR A 323 -23.96 12.57 -15.25
N SER A 324 -25.29 12.76 -15.35
CA SER A 324 -25.93 14.07 -15.30
C SER A 324 -26.41 14.48 -13.91
N VAL A 325 -26.08 13.72 -12.85
CA VAL A 325 -26.48 14.07 -11.47
C VAL A 325 -25.80 15.37 -11.08
N GLU A 326 -26.55 16.46 -10.98
CA GLU A 326 -26.01 17.77 -10.65
C GLU A 326 -25.53 17.82 -9.20
N TYR A 327 -24.25 18.05 -8.99
CA TYR A 327 -23.68 18.30 -7.66
C TYR A 327 -23.52 19.81 -7.45
N SER A 328 -24.58 20.44 -6.95
CA SER A 328 -24.61 21.88 -6.67
C SER A 328 -25.21 22.16 -5.30
N ILE A 329 -25.00 23.38 -4.79
CA ILE A 329 -25.60 23.83 -3.53
C ILE A 329 -27.12 23.71 -3.57
N ALA A 330 -27.75 23.91 -4.74
CA ALA A 330 -29.19 23.80 -4.90
C ALA A 330 -29.64 22.34 -4.71
N THR A 331 -28.96 21.38 -5.34
CA THR A 331 -29.20 19.94 -5.14
C THR A 331 -29.00 19.55 -3.68
N LEU A 332 -27.90 19.98 -3.06
CA LEU A 332 -27.60 19.67 -1.65
C LEU A 332 -28.69 20.18 -0.70
N LYS A 333 -29.20 21.39 -0.91
CA LYS A 333 -30.31 21.95 -0.12
C LYS A 333 -31.64 21.25 -0.39
N SER A 334 -31.91 20.86 -1.64
CA SER A 334 -33.13 20.15 -2.00
C SER A 334 -33.16 18.72 -1.45
N ALA A 335 -32.03 18.01 -1.49
CA ALA A 335 -31.87 16.68 -0.92
C ALA A 335 -32.07 16.72 0.60
N ASN A 336 -31.54 17.75 1.25
CA ASN A 336 -31.67 17.97 2.69
C ASN A 336 -32.79 18.96 3.04
N SER A 337 -33.93 18.83 2.36
CA SER A 337 -35.14 19.58 2.68
C SER A 337 -35.69 19.15 4.05
N ILE A 338 -36.46 20.03 4.71
CA ILE A 338 -37.05 19.71 6.03
C ILE A 338 -37.96 18.49 5.90
N GLU A 339 -38.69 18.39 4.79
CA GLU A 339 -39.59 17.28 4.49
C GLU A 339 -38.84 15.94 4.42
N ASN A 340 -37.73 15.88 3.68
CA ASN A 340 -36.90 14.66 3.60
C ASN A 340 -36.29 14.30 4.94
N MET A 341 -35.73 15.29 5.65
CA MET A 341 -35.12 15.09 6.96
C MET A 341 -36.14 14.59 8.00
N ASP A 342 -37.36 15.14 8.00
CA ASP A 342 -38.43 14.72 8.91
C ASP A 342 -38.95 13.33 8.58
N ALA A 343 -39.04 12.98 7.28
CA ALA A 343 -39.41 11.64 6.84
C ALA A 343 -38.38 10.61 7.33
N ASP A 344 -37.10 10.83 7.07
CA ASP A 344 -36.03 9.91 7.47
C ASP A 344 -35.86 9.85 9.00
N LYS A 345 -36.04 10.98 9.69
CA LYS A 345 -36.05 11.02 11.16
C LYS A 345 -37.22 10.21 11.73
N THR A 346 -38.39 10.23 11.08
CA THR A 346 -39.55 9.44 11.50
C THR A 346 -39.24 7.95 11.40
N VAL A 347 -38.62 7.50 10.30
CA VAL A 347 -38.12 6.12 10.16
C VAL A 347 -37.09 5.81 11.25
N GLY A 348 -36.14 6.72 11.52
CA GLY A 348 -35.18 6.56 12.62
C GLY A 348 -35.83 6.36 14.00
N LEU A 349 -36.95 7.04 14.28
CA LEU A 349 -37.74 6.83 15.50
C LEU A 349 -38.41 5.45 15.53
N GLU A 350 -38.91 4.96 14.39
CA GLU A 350 -39.47 3.61 14.26
C GLU A 350 -38.41 2.54 14.55
N ILE A 351 -37.19 2.70 13.99
CA ILE A 351 -36.04 1.85 14.26
C ILE A 351 -35.70 1.85 15.76
N LEU A 352 -35.64 3.02 16.39
CA LEU A 352 -35.40 3.13 17.83
C LEU A 352 -36.50 2.45 18.67
N ASN A 353 -37.76 2.53 18.24
CA ASN A 353 -38.86 1.80 18.90
C ASN A 353 -38.70 0.28 18.73
N ASN A 354 -38.32 -0.21 17.55
CA ASN A 354 -38.00 -1.62 17.32
C ASN A 354 -36.84 -2.09 18.20
N TRP A 355 -35.79 -1.27 18.37
CA TRP A 355 -34.71 -1.55 19.31
C TRP A 355 -35.21 -1.65 20.75
N LYS A 356 -36.08 -0.72 21.18
CA LYS A 356 -36.64 -0.71 22.54
C LYS A 356 -37.43 -1.99 22.84
N HIS A 357 -38.20 -2.49 21.87
CA HIS A 357 -39.01 -3.71 22.03
C HIS A 357 -38.20 -4.95 22.41
N LYS A 358 -36.90 -4.98 22.12
CA LYS A 358 -35.99 -6.05 22.60
C LYS A 358 -35.92 -6.16 24.13
N PHE A 359 -36.27 -5.09 24.84
CA PHE A 359 -36.12 -4.95 26.28
C PHE A 359 -37.47 -4.80 27.01
N ASP A 360 -38.60 -5.13 26.37
CA ASP A 360 -39.94 -5.01 26.98
C ASP A 360 -40.11 -5.85 28.26
N SER A 361 -39.31 -6.92 28.41
CA SER A 361 -39.29 -7.77 29.60
C SER A 361 -38.27 -7.33 30.66
N ALA A 362 -37.47 -6.29 30.41
CA ALA A 362 -36.46 -5.81 31.34
C ALA A 362 -37.09 -5.00 32.49
N PRO A 363 -36.59 -5.11 33.73
CA PRO A 363 -37.15 -4.39 34.88
C PRO A 363 -36.89 -2.88 34.81
N ASP A 364 -35.76 -2.50 34.23
CA ASP A 364 -35.30 -1.11 34.10
C ASP A 364 -35.12 -0.72 32.63
N LYS A 365 -35.11 0.59 32.37
CA LYS A 365 -34.86 1.12 31.02
C LYS A 365 -33.46 0.70 30.54
N PRO A 366 -33.32 0.25 29.29
CA PRO A 366 -32.04 -0.19 28.76
C PRO A 366 -31.05 0.97 28.60
N LYS A 367 -29.75 0.64 28.65
CA LYS A 367 -28.68 1.53 28.18
C LYS A 367 -28.56 1.42 26.67
N LEU A 368 -28.46 2.54 25.96
CA LEU A 368 -28.24 2.57 24.52
C LEU A 368 -26.74 2.67 24.24
N VAL A 369 -26.21 1.85 23.33
CA VAL A 369 -24.78 1.90 22.95
C VAL A 369 -24.63 2.50 21.55
N LEU A 370 -23.73 3.48 21.44
CA LEU A 370 -23.20 3.99 20.17
C LEU A 370 -21.75 3.53 20.05
N LEU A 371 -21.48 2.69 19.04
CA LEU A 371 -20.18 2.07 18.86
C LEU A 371 -19.37 2.84 17.80
N ASN A 372 -18.25 3.39 18.25
CA ASN A 372 -17.33 4.21 17.48
C ASN A 372 -16.01 3.47 17.28
N VAL A 373 -15.52 3.39 16.04
CA VAL A 373 -14.28 2.69 15.71
C VAL A 373 -13.32 3.57 14.93
N SER A 374 -12.08 3.69 15.40
CA SER A 374 -11.16 4.64 14.79
C SER A 374 -10.48 4.13 13.51
N GLY A 375 -9.99 5.07 12.71
CA GLY A 375 -9.03 4.75 11.65
C GLY A 375 -7.70 4.23 12.18
N GLY A 376 -6.87 3.67 11.28
CA GLY A 376 -5.55 3.16 11.65
C GLY A 376 -5.01 1.97 10.85
N GLY A 377 -5.47 1.74 9.61
CA GLY A 377 -5.04 0.59 8.81
C GLY A 377 -5.35 -0.75 9.48
N LEU A 378 -4.57 -1.80 9.15
CA LEU A 378 -4.77 -3.13 9.72
C LEU A 378 -4.54 -3.18 11.23
N ARG A 379 -3.74 -2.26 11.80
CA ARG A 379 -3.59 -2.14 13.26
C ARG A 379 -4.94 -1.89 13.93
N SER A 380 -5.70 -0.89 13.45
CA SER A 380 -7.03 -0.62 13.98
C SER A 380 -8.01 -1.74 13.65
N THR A 381 -7.91 -2.35 12.47
CA THR A 381 -8.74 -3.51 12.08
C THR A 381 -8.57 -4.67 13.07
N MET A 382 -7.34 -5.12 13.30
CA MET A 382 -7.07 -6.25 14.20
C MET A 382 -7.43 -5.91 15.64
N PHE A 383 -7.09 -4.71 16.12
CA PHE A 383 -7.42 -4.28 17.47
C PHE A 383 -8.94 -4.23 17.69
N THR A 384 -9.67 -3.60 16.76
CA THR A 384 -11.13 -3.50 16.81
C THR A 384 -11.78 -4.86 16.81
N MET A 385 -11.36 -5.77 15.93
CA MET A 385 -11.88 -7.13 15.89
C MET A 385 -11.69 -7.84 17.23
N ARG A 386 -10.46 -7.80 17.78
CA ARG A 386 -10.16 -8.45 19.06
C ARG A 386 -10.97 -7.86 20.22
N VAL A 387 -11.09 -6.53 20.28
CA VAL A 387 -11.87 -5.83 21.29
C VAL A 387 -13.35 -6.20 21.21
N LEU A 388 -13.94 -6.25 20.01
CA LEU A 388 -15.33 -6.68 19.83
C LEU A 388 -15.55 -8.12 20.29
N GLN A 389 -14.64 -9.04 19.96
CA GLN A 389 -14.69 -10.43 20.42
C GLN A 389 -14.66 -10.53 21.96
N MET A 390 -13.77 -9.76 22.60
CA MET A 390 -13.64 -9.74 24.06
C MET A 390 -14.88 -9.15 24.73
N MET A 391 -15.37 -8.01 24.25
CA MET A 391 -16.54 -7.36 24.83
C MET A 391 -17.81 -8.19 24.67
N ASP A 392 -18.05 -8.78 23.51
CA ASP A 392 -19.19 -9.67 23.29
C ASP A 392 -19.13 -10.89 24.21
N SER A 393 -17.94 -11.50 24.36
CA SER A 393 -17.73 -12.61 25.28
C SER A 393 -17.97 -12.22 26.74
N ILE A 394 -17.49 -11.05 27.19
CA ILE A 394 -17.59 -10.59 28.58
C ILE A 394 -19.03 -10.18 28.92
N THR A 395 -19.77 -9.68 27.93
CA THR A 395 -21.18 -9.27 28.05
C THR A 395 -22.16 -10.40 27.73
N ASN A 396 -21.69 -11.64 27.53
CA ASN A 396 -22.51 -12.79 27.13
C ASN A 396 -23.41 -12.51 25.91
N GLY A 397 -22.87 -11.81 24.89
CA GLY A 397 -23.61 -11.42 23.68
C GLY A 397 -24.50 -10.19 23.85
N GLY A 398 -24.42 -9.49 25.00
CA GLY A 398 -25.22 -8.29 25.27
C GLY A 398 -24.82 -7.08 24.42
N LEU A 399 -23.55 -6.97 24.00
CA LEU A 399 -23.03 -5.80 23.30
C LEU A 399 -23.87 -5.41 22.06
N MET A 400 -24.03 -6.33 21.11
CA MET A 400 -24.73 -6.06 19.84
C MET A 400 -26.23 -5.82 20.03
N ASN A 401 -26.84 -6.40 21.08
CA ASN A 401 -28.24 -6.15 21.40
C ASN A 401 -28.47 -4.70 21.82
N HIS A 402 -27.55 -4.12 22.61
CA HIS A 402 -27.63 -2.74 23.09
C HIS A 402 -27.12 -1.70 22.08
N THR A 403 -26.34 -2.12 21.08
CA THR A 403 -25.81 -1.20 20.06
C THR A 403 -26.89 -0.83 19.05
N VAL A 404 -27.07 0.48 18.85
CA VAL A 404 -28.00 1.03 17.84
C VAL A 404 -27.27 1.42 16.56
N LEU A 405 -26.09 2.02 16.70
CA LEU A 405 -25.30 2.55 15.60
C LEU A 405 -23.84 2.11 15.72
N ILE A 406 -23.27 1.68 14.60
CA ILE A 406 -21.84 1.44 14.41
C ILE A 406 -21.34 2.42 13.36
N THR A 407 -20.36 3.24 13.72
CA THR A 407 -19.81 4.27 12.85
C THR A 407 -18.32 4.49 13.14
N GLY A 408 -17.58 5.01 12.18
CA GLY A 408 -16.15 5.21 12.33
C GLY A 408 -15.39 5.41 11.02
N ALA A 409 -14.06 5.34 11.11
CA ALA A 409 -13.18 5.58 9.97
C ALA A 409 -12.33 4.35 9.62
N SER A 410 -12.01 4.23 8.33
CA SER A 410 -10.92 3.39 7.81
C SER A 410 -10.89 1.95 8.35
N GLY A 411 -9.73 1.49 8.84
CA GLY A 411 -9.50 0.13 9.33
C GLY A 411 -10.44 -0.35 10.45
N GLY A 412 -10.91 0.52 11.34
CA GLY A 412 -11.87 0.15 12.38
C GLY A 412 -13.19 -0.33 11.76
N MET A 413 -13.66 0.37 10.72
CA MET A 413 -14.89 0.01 10.01
C MET A 413 -14.77 -1.29 9.21
N ILE A 414 -13.58 -1.66 8.74
CA ILE A 414 -13.34 -2.98 8.12
C ILE A 414 -13.71 -4.09 9.12
N ALA A 415 -13.17 -4.00 10.35
CA ALA A 415 -13.41 -5.00 11.39
C ALA A 415 -14.83 -4.97 11.92
N ALA A 416 -15.39 -3.79 12.16
CA ALA A 416 -16.74 -3.66 12.69
C ALA A 416 -17.79 -4.18 11.70
N SER A 417 -17.62 -3.93 10.40
CA SER A 417 -18.49 -4.47 9.35
C SER A 417 -18.43 -6.00 9.29
N TYR A 418 -17.21 -6.56 9.38
CA TYR A 418 -17.00 -8.00 9.37
C TYR A 418 -17.60 -8.69 10.60
N TYR A 419 -17.34 -8.13 11.79
CA TYR A 419 -17.92 -8.65 13.04
C TYR A 419 -19.46 -8.62 13.01
N ARG A 420 -20.04 -7.50 12.53
CA ARG A 420 -21.49 -7.34 12.39
C ARG A 420 -22.10 -8.35 11.41
N GLU A 421 -21.45 -8.61 10.27
CA GLU A 421 -21.91 -9.64 9.31
C GLU A 421 -21.84 -11.05 9.92
N LEU A 422 -20.78 -11.36 10.67
CA LEU A 422 -20.67 -12.64 11.39
C LEU A 422 -21.79 -12.79 12.44
N TYR A 423 -22.09 -11.72 13.18
CA TYR A 423 -23.20 -11.69 14.12
C TYR A 423 -24.54 -11.91 13.41
N TYR A 424 -24.78 -11.24 12.28
CA TYR A 424 -26.00 -11.41 11.50
C TYR A 424 -26.19 -12.85 11.03
N ARG A 425 -25.14 -13.44 10.46
CA ARG A 425 -25.16 -14.85 10.00
C ARG A 425 -25.40 -15.85 11.13
N LYS A 426 -24.84 -15.59 12.32
CA LYS A 426 -25.13 -16.39 13.52
C LYS A 426 -26.62 -16.37 13.85
N LEU A 427 -27.28 -15.21 13.73
CA LEU A 427 -28.73 -15.09 13.91
C LEU A 427 -29.53 -15.84 12.83
N GLN A 428 -29.01 -15.92 11.62
CA GLN A 428 -29.61 -16.69 10.51
C GLN A 428 -29.39 -18.21 10.60
N GLY A 429 -28.68 -18.70 11.64
CA GLY A 429 -28.44 -20.12 11.88
C GLY A 429 -27.12 -20.67 11.36
N ASP A 430 -26.22 -19.84 10.82
CA ASP A 430 -24.86 -20.27 10.46
C ASP A 430 -24.07 -20.66 11.72
N PHE A 431 -23.28 -21.73 11.65
CA PHE A 431 -22.41 -22.17 12.76
C PHE A 431 -21.21 -21.24 12.93
N ILE A 432 -21.42 -20.13 13.66
CA ILE A 432 -20.44 -19.07 13.87
C ILE A 432 -20.10 -18.91 15.36
N ASN A 433 -18.83 -19.09 15.69
CA ASN A 433 -18.27 -18.71 16.98
C ASN A 433 -17.60 -17.34 16.87
N LEU A 434 -18.29 -16.28 17.29
CA LEU A 434 -17.81 -14.89 17.19
C LEU A 434 -16.43 -14.70 17.86
N ALA A 435 -16.13 -15.45 18.92
CA ALA A 435 -14.85 -15.37 19.63
C ALA A 435 -13.69 -16.13 18.95
N SER A 436 -13.90 -16.73 17.78
CA SER A 436 -12.88 -17.53 17.09
C SER A 436 -11.70 -16.69 16.61
N GLU A 437 -10.48 -17.15 16.88
CA GLU A 437 -9.25 -16.56 16.33
C GLU A 437 -9.20 -16.63 14.80
N LYS A 438 -9.94 -17.55 14.16
CA LYS A 438 -10.07 -17.61 12.70
C LYS A 438 -10.44 -16.24 12.13
N TYR A 439 -11.46 -15.60 12.70
CA TYR A 439 -11.95 -14.34 12.18
C TYR A 439 -10.99 -13.17 12.43
N LEU A 440 -10.22 -13.22 13.52
CA LEU A 440 -9.15 -12.26 13.78
C LEU A 440 -8.01 -12.40 12.75
N ASN A 441 -7.59 -13.63 12.46
CA ASN A 441 -6.53 -13.91 11.47
C ASN A 441 -6.97 -13.55 10.05
N ASN A 442 -8.20 -13.89 9.68
CA ASN A 442 -8.79 -13.56 8.39
C ASN A 442 -8.78 -12.04 8.13
N ILE A 443 -9.33 -11.24 9.05
CA ILE A 443 -9.46 -9.79 8.82
C ILE A 443 -8.14 -9.01 8.99
N SER A 444 -7.13 -9.62 9.61
CA SER A 444 -5.78 -9.05 9.78
C SER A 444 -4.74 -9.61 8.81
N SER A 445 -5.19 -10.33 7.79
CA SER A 445 -4.33 -10.80 6.68
C SER A 445 -3.90 -9.64 5.79
N ASP A 446 -2.74 -9.77 5.13
CA ASP A 446 -2.17 -8.70 4.33
C ASP A 446 -3.10 -8.25 3.20
N LEU A 447 -3.17 -6.93 3.02
CA LEU A 447 -3.82 -6.28 1.88
C LEU A 447 -2.80 -5.42 1.11
N LEU A 448 -1.68 -5.04 1.73
CA LEU A 448 -0.72 -4.11 1.16
C LEU A 448 0.05 -4.73 -0.01
N ASN A 449 0.41 -6.01 0.09
CA ASN A 449 1.20 -6.70 -0.93
C ASN A 449 0.45 -6.73 -2.27
N ALA A 450 -0.82 -7.14 -2.26
CA ALA A 450 -1.64 -7.20 -3.47
C ALA A 450 -1.92 -5.82 -4.08
N VAL A 451 -2.19 -4.82 -3.24
CA VAL A 451 -2.40 -3.42 -3.68
C VAL A 451 -1.12 -2.85 -4.28
N SER A 452 0.03 -3.03 -3.61
CA SER A 452 1.33 -2.53 -4.08
C SER A 452 1.79 -3.24 -5.35
N PHE A 453 1.57 -4.56 -5.44
CA PHE A 453 1.80 -5.34 -6.65
C PHE A 453 1.01 -4.76 -7.84
N THR A 454 -0.29 -4.52 -7.65
CA THR A 454 -1.18 -4.03 -8.71
C THR A 454 -0.86 -2.59 -9.11
N LEU A 455 -0.49 -1.73 -8.15
CA LEU A 455 -0.03 -0.37 -8.43
C LEU A 455 1.13 -0.39 -9.45
N VAL A 456 2.12 -1.23 -9.16
CA VAL A 456 3.35 -1.35 -9.95
C VAL A 456 3.03 -1.98 -11.31
N ILE A 457 2.43 -3.16 -11.32
CA ILE A 457 2.31 -3.98 -12.53
C ILE A 457 1.17 -3.54 -13.45
N ASN A 458 0.13 -2.89 -12.93
CA ASN A 458 -1.08 -2.56 -13.68
C ASN A 458 -1.31 -1.05 -13.76
N ASP A 459 -1.42 -0.36 -12.62
CA ASP A 459 -1.87 1.04 -12.60
C ASP A 459 -0.87 1.98 -13.30
N PHE A 460 0.45 1.74 -13.18
CA PHE A 460 1.49 2.50 -13.90
C PHE A 460 1.42 2.35 -15.42
N PHE A 461 0.84 1.26 -15.92
CA PHE A 461 0.72 0.98 -17.36
C PHE A 461 -0.69 1.20 -17.91
N TYR A 462 -1.56 1.88 -17.14
CA TYR A 462 -2.99 2.05 -17.40
C TYR A 462 -3.76 0.70 -17.35
N PRO A 463 -4.71 0.51 -16.42
CA PRO A 463 -5.37 -0.78 -16.23
C PRO A 463 -6.31 -1.13 -17.38
N LEU A 464 -5.83 -1.98 -18.30
CA LEU A 464 -6.54 -2.35 -19.53
C LEU A 464 -7.71 -3.30 -19.26
N ASP A 465 -7.54 -4.22 -18.31
CA ASP A 465 -8.54 -5.23 -17.99
C ASP A 465 -9.76 -4.67 -17.29
N LYS A 466 -10.90 -5.29 -17.58
CA LYS A 466 -12.22 -4.86 -17.13
C LYS A 466 -12.99 -6.01 -16.48
N LEU A 467 -13.78 -5.65 -15.48
CA LEU A 467 -14.77 -6.51 -14.82
C LEU A 467 -16.16 -6.04 -15.23
N LYS A 468 -17.08 -6.98 -15.47
CA LYS A 468 -18.51 -6.67 -15.56
C LYS A 468 -19.22 -7.04 -14.27
N TYR A 469 -19.96 -6.11 -13.69
CA TYR A 469 -20.79 -6.33 -12.51
C TYR A 469 -22.07 -5.50 -12.66
N ASN A 470 -23.25 -6.10 -12.42
CA ASN A 470 -24.58 -5.46 -12.59
C ASN A 470 -24.74 -4.63 -13.88
N ASN A 471 -24.38 -5.21 -15.04
CA ASN A 471 -24.41 -4.55 -16.36
C ASN A 471 -23.54 -3.28 -16.49
N GLN A 472 -22.68 -3.02 -15.52
CA GLN A 472 -21.67 -1.97 -15.54
C GLN A 472 -20.29 -2.58 -15.80
N THR A 473 -19.37 -1.75 -16.29
CA THR A 473 -18.00 -2.16 -16.56
C THR A 473 -17.03 -1.33 -15.69
N PHE A 474 -16.23 -2.04 -14.91
CA PHE A 474 -15.23 -1.51 -13.98
C PHE A 474 -13.83 -1.89 -14.45
N ARG A 475 -12.81 -1.12 -14.09
CA ARG A 475 -11.41 -1.48 -14.36
C ARG A 475 -10.85 -2.30 -13.21
N LYS A 476 -9.98 -3.26 -13.52
CA LYS A 476 -9.29 -4.07 -12.51
C LYS A 476 -8.06 -3.35 -11.96
N ASP A 477 -8.25 -2.19 -11.34
CA ASP A 477 -7.16 -1.40 -10.74
C ASP A 477 -6.84 -1.87 -9.30
N ARG A 478 -5.92 -1.17 -8.62
CA ARG A 478 -5.58 -1.50 -7.22
C ARG A 478 -6.73 -1.25 -6.21
N GLY A 479 -7.78 -0.52 -6.58
CA GLY A 479 -9.00 -0.41 -5.76
C GLY A 479 -9.85 -1.67 -5.86
N TYR A 480 -9.98 -2.22 -7.07
CA TYR A 480 -10.61 -3.52 -7.29
C TYR A 480 -9.86 -4.65 -6.57
N ILE A 481 -8.52 -4.69 -6.64
CA ILE A 481 -7.74 -5.76 -5.99
C ILE A 481 -7.88 -5.73 -4.47
N PHE A 482 -8.01 -4.53 -3.87
CA PHE A 482 -8.25 -4.37 -2.44
C PHE A 482 -9.55 -5.06 -2.03
N GLU A 483 -10.66 -4.77 -2.73
CA GLU A 483 -11.95 -5.41 -2.44
C GLU A 483 -11.90 -6.91 -2.67
N LYS A 484 -11.24 -7.36 -3.75
CA LYS A 484 -11.08 -8.77 -4.04
C LYS A 484 -10.32 -9.53 -2.96
N VAL A 485 -9.17 -9.02 -2.51
CA VAL A 485 -8.37 -9.67 -1.46
C VAL A 485 -9.12 -9.63 -0.13
N LEU A 486 -9.85 -8.54 0.16
CA LEU A 486 -10.74 -8.49 1.33
C LEU A 486 -11.80 -9.59 1.28
N HIS A 487 -12.40 -9.86 0.11
CA HIS A 487 -13.32 -10.99 -0.06
C HIS A 487 -12.65 -12.35 0.06
N GLU A 488 -11.45 -12.53 -0.50
CA GLU A 488 -10.66 -13.76 -0.34
C GLU A 488 -10.35 -14.03 1.14
N ASN A 489 -9.96 -13.00 1.89
CA ASN A 489 -9.63 -13.09 3.31
C ASN A 489 -10.87 -13.38 4.19
N THR A 490 -12.05 -12.93 3.77
CA THR A 490 -13.29 -13.02 4.56
C THR A 490 -14.25 -14.11 4.09
N ASP A 491 -13.76 -15.12 3.35
CA ASP A 491 -14.60 -16.19 2.77
C ASP A 491 -15.80 -15.63 1.96
N SER A 492 -15.59 -14.45 1.36
CA SER A 492 -16.58 -13.67 0.59
C SER A 492 -17.86 -13.29 1.33
N ILE A 493 -17.91 -13.37 2.67
CA ILE A 493 -19.15 -13.06 3.40
C ILE A 493 -19.56 -11.59 3.30
N LEU A 494 -18.60 -10.70 3.04
CA LEU A 494 -18.81 -9.25 2.83
C LEU A 494 -19.28 -8.89 1.42
N PHE A 495 -19.39 -9.85 0.48
CA PHE A 495 -19.81 -9.60 -0.89
C PHE A 495 -21.34 -9.47 -0.99
N LYS A 496 -21.86 -8.35 -0.49
CA LYS A 496 -23.29 -8.01 -0.49
C LYS A 496 -23.51 -6.53 -0.77
N PRO A 497 -24.63 -6.14 -1.41
CA PRO A 497 -25.03 -4.73 -1.50
C PRO A 497 -25.49 -4.21 -0.13
N MET A 498 -25.35 -2.90 0.10
CA MET A 498 -25.83 -2.24 1.32
C MET A 498 -27.34 -2.46 1.54
N SER A 499 -28.14 -2.44 0.47
CA SER A 499 -29.57 -2.73 0.50
C SER A 499 -29.94 -4.09 1.10
N ALA A 500 -29.05 -5.08 1.10
CA ALA A 500 -29.32 -6.39 1.69
C ALA A 500 -29.49 -6.36 3.23
N TYR A 501 -29.13 -5.25 3.88
CA TYR A 501 -29.24 -5.07 5.33
C TYR A 501 -30.44 -4.23 5.76
N ALA A 502 -31.19 -3.64 4.82
CA ALA A 502 -32.24 -2.66 5.12
C ALA A 502 -33.30 -3.22 6.09
N ASP A 503 -33.87 -4.38 5.81
CA ASP A 503 -34.92 -4.97 6.67
C ASP A 503 -34.38 -5.36 8.06
N ALA A 504 -33.18 -5.92 8.11
CA ALA A 504 -32.55 -6.37 9.36
C ALA A 504 -32.14 -5.18 10.25
N GLU A 505 -31.68 -4.08 9.67
CA GLU A 505 -31.44 -2.81 10.37
C GLU A 505 -32.74 -2.16 10.82
N TYR A 506 -33.76 -2.13 9.96
CA TYR A 506 -35.04 -1.52 10.28
C TYR A 506 -35.73 -2.22 11.46
N ALA A 507 -35.74 -3.55 11.46
CA ALA A 507 -36.25 -4.37 12.56
C ALA A 507 -35.30 -4.41 13.77
N MET A 508 -34.16 -3.72 13.70
CA MET A 508 -33.09 -3.73 14.70
C MET A 508 -32.59 -5.14 15.05
N GLN A 509 -32.68 -6.13 14.17
CA GLN A 509 -32.06 -7.44 14.41
C GLN A 509 -30.54 -7.31 14.52
N ILE A 510 -29.98 -6.36 13.78
CA ILE A 510 -28.58 -5.97 13.80
C ILE A 510 -28.46 -4.45 13.94
N PRO A 511 -27.37 -3.92 14.52
CA PRO A 511 -27.17 -2.47 14.59
C PRO A 511 -27.11 -1.83 13.21
N MET A 512 -27.46 -0.54 13.11
CA MET A 512 -27.22 0.23 11.89
C MET A 512 -25.73 0.42 11.66
N LEU A 513 -25.30 0.36 10.39
CA LEU A 513 -23.92 0.59 9.99
C LEU A 513 -23.87 1.85 9.12
N LEU A 514 -23.10 2.85 9.54
CA LEU A 514 -23.00 4.13 8.85
C LEU A 514 -21.55 4.43 8.48
N PHE A 515 -21.30 4.59 7.18
CA PHE A 515 -20.04 5.13 6.65
C PHE A 515 -20.22 6.60 6.28
N TYR A 516 -19.12 7.35 6.27
CA TYR A 516 -19.15 8.79 5.98
C TYR A 516 -17.85 9.26 5.28
N PRO A 517 -17.43 8.64 4.16
CA PRO A 517 -16.24 9.09 3.45
C PRO A 517 -16.32 10.59 3.10
N THR A 518 -15.16 11.25 3.12
CA THR A 518 -15.08 12.70 2.88
C THR A 518 -15.07 12.98 1.38
N ILE A 519 -15.95 13.87 0.93
CA ILE A 519 -15.95 14.41 -0.43
C ILE A 519 -14.78 15.39 -0.54
N ILE A 520 -13.84 15.14 -1.44
CA ILE A 520 -12.60 15.91 -1.58
C ILE A 520 -12.86 17.29 -2.17
N ASN A 521 -13.90 17.42 -2.99
CA ASN A 521 -14.21 18.65 -3.69
C ASN A 521 -14.53 19.81 -2.73
N ASP A 522 -15.10 19.53 -1.56
CA ASP A 522 -15.64 20.53 -0.64
C ASP A 522 -15.68 20.11 0.84
N GLU A 523 -15.06 18.98 1.20
CA GLU A 523 -14.91 18.45 2.57
C GLU A 523 -16.22 18.00 3.25
N ARG A 524 -17.32 17.86 2.49
CA ARG A 524 -18.61 17.34 3.01
C ARG A 524 -18.55 15.84 3.29
N GLN A 525 -19.37 15.37 4.23
CA GLN A 525 -19.55 13.93 4.48
C GLN A 525 -20.52 13.32 3.46
N LEU A 526 -20.14 12.22 2.82
CA LEU A 526 -21.07 11.39 2.07
C LEU A 526 -21.57 10.28 2.99
N PHE A 527 -22.78 10.39 3.51
CA PHE A 527 -23.37 9.35 4.35
C PHE A 527 -23.81 8.16 3.51
N ILE A 528 -23.39 6.96 3.93
CA ILE A 528 -23.67 5.70 3.26
C ILE A 528 -24.13 4.69 4.32
N GLY A 529 -25.39 4.31 4.26
CA GLY A 529 -25.99 3.27 5.10
C GLY A 529 -26.95 2.39 4.31
N ALA A 530 -27.56 1.40 4.97
CA ALA A 530 -28.71 0.70 4.41
C ALA A 530 -30.02 1.47 4.67
N GLN A 531 -30.05 2.26 5.75
CA GLN A 531 -31.08 3.24 6.07
C GLN A 531 -30.71 4.63 5.53
N ARG A 532 -31.71 5.50 5.44
CA ARG A 532 -31.54 6.91 5.09
C ARG A 532 -31.19 7.77 6.32
N PHE A 533 -30.27 8.70 6.14
CA PHE A 533 -29.67 9.56 7.16
C PHE A 533 -29.65 11.03 6.74
N SER A 534 -30.59 11.51 5.93
CA SER A 534 -30.61 12.93 5.50
C SER A 534 -30.64 13.91 6.69
N PHE A 535 -31.27 13.53 7.82
CA PHE A 535 -31.26 14.31 9.07
C PHE A 535 -29.85 14.51 9.70
N MET A 536 -28.85 13.75 9.24
CA MET A 536 -27.45 13.89 9.63
C MET A 536 -26.68 14.91 8.79
N CYS A 537 -27.22 15.36 7.67
CA CYS A 537 -26.51 16.21 6.70
C CYS A 537 -26.54 17.71 7.05
N VAL A 538 -27.33 18.05 8.06
CA VAL A 538 -27.51 19.40 8.58
C VAL A 538 -27.69 19.31 10.09
N PRO A 539 -27.21 20.27 10.89
CA PRO A 539 -27.56 20.33 12.31
C PRO A 539 -29.07 20.53 12.49
N TYR A 540 -29.83 19.44 12.63
CA TYR A 540 -31.30 19.42 12.57
C TYR A 540 -31.96 20.47 13.48
N ASN A 541 -31.50 20.59 14.74
CA ASN A 541 -32.05 21.55 15.70
C ASN A 541 -31.82 23.03 15.30
N ARG A 542 -30.82 23.31 14.46
CA ARG A 542 -30.52 24.67 13.99
C ARG A 542 -31.51 25.14 12.92
N MET A 543 -32.12 24.21 12.17
CA MET A 543 -33.11 24.53 11.13
C MET A 543 -34.40 25.14 11.71
N GLN A 544 -34.71 24.91 12.99
CA GLN A 544 -35.93 25.41 13.62
C GLN A 544 -35.82 26.87 14.09
N HIS A 545 -34.62 27.38 14.35
CA HIS A 545 -34.43 28.64 15.10
C HIS A 545 -33.40 29.62 14.52
N PHE A 546 -32.64 29.25 13.49
CA PHE A 546 -31.57 30.08 12.93
C PHE A 546 -31.67 30.21 11.41
N SER A 547 -30.90 31.13 10.82
CA SER A 547 -30.69 31.18 9.37
C SER A 547 -30.23 29.81 8.86
N LEU A 548 -30.73 29.39 7.69
CA LEU A 548 -30.48 28.09 7.07
C LEU A 548 -28.97 27.74 7.17
N PRO A 549 -28.58 26.77 8.03
CA PRO A 549 -27.20 26.35 8.15
C PRO A 549 -26.65 25.82 6.82
N GLU A 550 -25.33 25.87 6.70
CA GLU A 550 -24.66 25.21 5.60
C GLU A 550 -24.87 23.69 5.68
N VAL A 551 -25.19 23.08 4.55
CA VAL A 551 -25.27 21.63 4.39
C VAL A 551 -23.86 21.09 4.38
N ASP A 552 -23.52 20.27 5.35
CA ASP A 552 -22.16 19.75 5.56
C ASP A 552 -22.04 18.24 5.29
N GLY A 553 -23.14 17.60 4.85
CA GLY A 553 -23.15 16.25 4.33
C GLY A 553 -24.23 16.01 3.27
N ILE A 554 -24.23 14.82 2.69
CA ILE A 554 -25.25 14.35 1.75
C ILE A 554 -25.42 12.84 1.88
N ASP A 555 -26.66 12.37 1.85
CA ASP A 555 -26.98 10.95 1.87
C ASP A 555 -26.89 10.34 0.46
N ILE A 556 -26.28 9.16 0.33
CA ILE A 556 -26.13 8.46 -0.95
C ILE A 556 -27.48 8.10 -1.61
N HIS A 557 -28.51 7.83 -0.82
CA HIS A 557 -29.87 7.53 -1.30
C HIS A 557 -30.48 8.74 -2.01
N ASP A 558 -30.22 9.95 -1.51
CA ASP A 558 -30.73 11.18 -2.10
C ASP A 558 -29.85 11.68 -3.25
N LEU A 559 -28.53 11.47 -3.15
CA LEU A 559 -27.60 11.88 -4.20
C LEU A 559 -27.66 10.97 -5.42
N LEU A 560 -27.67 9.64 -5.21
CA LEU A 560 -27.46 8.62 -6.25
C LEU A 560 -28.54 7.53 -6.27
N GLY A 561 -29.70 7.75 -5.64
CA GLY A 561 -30.77 6.74 -5.60
C GLY A 561 -31.25 6.30 -6.99
N LYS A 562 -31.25 7.21 -7.98
CA LYS A 562 -31.61 6.89 -9.38
C LYS A 562 -30.51 6.11 -10.12
N GLU A 563 -29.28 6.19 -9.63
CA GLU A 563 -28.07 5.55 -10.15
C GLU A 563 -27.75 4.27 -9.35
N ASN A 564 -28.76 3.66 -8.71
CA ASN A 564 -28.61 2.47 -7.87
C ASN A 564 -27.67 2.66 -6.67
N GLY A 565 -27.65 3.85 -6.06
CA GLY A 565 -26.88 4.14 -4.84
C GLY A 565 -27.10 3.10 -3.73
N ASP A 566 -28.33 2.62 -3.57
CA ASP A 566 -28.72 1.61 -2.58
C ASP A 566 -28.02 0.25 -2.78
N ASN A 567 -27.59 -0.04 -4.02
CA ASN A 567 -26.94 -1.29 -4.39
C ASN A 567 -25.40 -1.20 -4.38
N LEU A 568 -24.84 -0.12 -3.82
CA LEU A 568 -23.41 -0.03 -3.52
C LEU A 568 -22.95 -1.26 -2.73
N LEU A 569 -21.86 -1.89 -3.15
CA LEU A 569 -21.30 -3.03 -2.41
C LEU A 569 -20.75 -2.59 -1.05
N LEU A 570 -20.96 -3.40 -0.01
CA LEU A 570 -20.42 -3.16 1.32
C LEU A 570 -18.89 -3.01 1.30
N SER A 571 -18.19 -3.86 0.54
CA SER A 571 -16.73 -3.74 0.35
C SER A 571 -16.31 -2.45 -0.36
N THR A 572 -17.11 -1.94 -1.29
CA THR A 572 -16.89 -0.64 -1.92
C THR A 572 -17.13 0.51 -0.93
N ALA A 573 -18.18 0.45 -0.10
CA ALA A 573 -18.42 1.42 0.96
C ALA A 573 -17.26 1.46 1.97
N ILE A 574 -16.80 0.28 2.40
CA ILE A 574 -15.59 0.11 3.22
C ILE A 574 -14.38 0.76 2.53
N ARG A 575 -14.15 0.45 1.25
CA ARG A 575 -13.01 1.01 0.49
C ARG A 575 -13.08 2.53 0.40
N MET A 576 -14.24 3.09 0.10
CA MET A 576 -14.45 4.55 0.08
C MET A 576 -14.11 5.16 1.45
N ASN A 577 -14.58 4.53 2.53
CA ASN A 577 -14.34 4.98 3.90
C ASN A 577 -12.89 4.76 4.39
N CYS A 578 -12.08 3.97 3.68
CA CYS A 578 -10.68 3.68 3.99
C CYS A 578 -9.69 4.08 2.89
N THR A 579 -10.08 4.98 1.98
CA THR A 579 -9.23 5.40 0.85
C THR A 579 -8.10 6.30 1.34
N PHE A 580 -7.03 5.67 1.80
CA PHE A 580 -5.84 6.35 2.32
C PHE A 580 -4.99 6.92 1.18
N PRO A 581 -4.55 8.20 1.25
CA PRO A 581 -3.76 8.84 0.21
C PRO A 581 -2.52 8.02 -0.18
N TYR A 582 -2.22 8.00 -1.49
CA TYR A 582 -1.12 7.26 -2.13
C TYR A 582 -1.21 5.73 -2.13
N ILE A 583 -1.93 5.10 -1.18
CA ILE A 583 -2.11 3.64 -1.15
C ILE A 583 -3.26 3.23 -2.06
N LEU A 584 -4.47 3.76 -1.82
CA LEU A 584 -5.67 3.43 -2.60
C LEU A 584 -5.98 4.54 -3.61
N PRO A 585 -6.59 4.22 -4.76
CA PRO A 585 -7.04 5.23 -5.71
C PRO A 585 -8.32 5.89 -5.19
N LYS A 586 -8.45 7.19 -5.41
CA LYS A 586 -9.67 7.95 -5.10
C LYS A 586 -10.87 7.36 -5.84
N VAL A 587 -12.04 7.34 -5.21
CA VAL A 587 -13.27 6.84 -5.86
C VAL A 587 -14.03 7.99 -6.47
N HIS A 588 -14.39 7.88 -7.74
CA HIS A 588 -15.18 8.87 -8.47
C HIS A 588 -16.64 8.44 -8.55
N LEU A 589 -17.56 9.33 -8.20
CA LEU A 589 -19.00 9.10 -8.33
C LEU A 589 -19.57 9.84 -9.57
N PRO A 590 -20.71 9.37 -10.14
CA PRO A 590 -21.23 9.81 -11.44
C PRO A 590 -22.00 11.14 -11.38
N THR A 591 -21.43 12.15 -10.71
CA THR A 591 -22.01 13.49 -10.60
C THR A 591 -21.38 14.48 -11.60
N ASN A 592 -21.99 15.66 -11.73
CA ASN A 592 -21.49 16.80 -12.48
C ASN A 592 -21.52 18.08 -11.61
N PRO A 593 -20.35 18.63 -11.20
CA PRO A 593 -19.01 18.08 -11.40
C PRO A 593 -18.84 16.72 -10.72
N SER A 594 -17.91 15.91 -11.22
CA SER A 594 -17.60 14.59 -10.66
C SER A 594 -17.01 14.76 -9.26
N ILE A 595 -17.64 14.13 -8.27
CA ILE A 595 -17.11 14.11 -6.90
C ILE A 595 -16.13 12.97 -6.72
N GLU A 596 -15.08 13.25 -5.95
CA GLU A 596 -14.10 12.27 -5.50
C GLU A 596 -14.24 12.09 -3.98
N VAL A 597 -14.12 10.85 -3.50
CA VAL A 597 -14.15 10.58 -2.06
C VAL A 597 -12.85 9.99 -1.53
N MET A 598 -12.58 10.23 -0.26
CA MET A 598 -11.42 9.77 0.51
C MET A 598 -11.81 9.25 1.90
N ASP A 599 -10.81 8.70 2.60
CA ASP A 599 -10.93 8.21 3.97
C ASP A 599 -11.67 9.19 4.90
N ALA A 600 -12.64 8.67 5.63
CA ALA A 600 -13.44 9.41 6.60
C ALA A 600 -12.60 10.02 7.73
N GLY A 601 -11.42 9.46 8.02
CA GLY A 601 -10.53 9.95 9.07
C GLY A 601 -9.91 11.32 8.81
N ILE A 602 -10.04 11.84 7.60
CA ILE A 602 -9.72 13.25 7.31
C ILE A 602 -10.63 14.18 8.13
N ARG A 603 -11.90 13.81 8.31
CA ARG A 603 -12.90 14.65 8.99
C ARG A 603 -13.21 14.16 10.40
N ASP A 604 -13.63 12.91 10.54
CA ASP A 604 -13.98 12.31 11.83
C ASP A 604 -13.32 10.92 11.94
N ASN A 605 -12.08 10.88 12.44
CA ASN A 605 -11.29 9.66 12.55
C ASN A 605 -11.83 8.65 13.57
N TYR A 606 -12.78 9.04 14.41
CA TYR A 606 -13.25 8.20 15.51
C TYR A 606 -14.72 7.78 15.35
N GLY A 607 -15.52 8.51 14.57
CA GLY A 607 -16.98 8.34 14.49
C GLY A 607 -17.74 9.15 15.54
N ILE A 608 -17.03 9.94 16.35
CA ILE A 608 -17.61 10.65 17.50
C ILE A 608 -18.48 11.81 17.03
N GLU A 609 -18.07 12.59 16.03
CA GLU A 609 -18.89 13.67 15.46
C GLU A 609 -20.23 13.10 14.98
N THR A 610 -20.16 11.98 14.25
CA THR A 610 -21.33 11.28 13.71
C THR A 610 -22.23 10.75 14.82
N SER A 611 -21.69 10.06 15.81
CA SER A 611 -22.48 9.54 16.95
C SER A 611 -23.09 10.66 17.79
N VAL A 612 -22.36 11.77 17.99
CA VAL A 612 -22.88 12.94 18.71
C VAL A 612 -24.07 13.55 17.98
N ARG A 613 -23.97 13.71 16.67
CA ARG A 613 -25.05 14.25 15.83
C ARG A 613 -26.29 13.35 15.84
N TYR A 614 -26.10 12.04 15.78
CA TYR A 614 -27.19 11.07 15.87
C TYR A 614 -27.90 11.15 17.24
N ALA A 615 -27.14 11.13 18.33
CA ALA A 615 -27.68 11.21 19.69
C ALA A 615 -28.39 12.55 19.95
N ALA A 616 -27.85 13.66 19.45
CA ALA A 616 -28.46 14.98 19.57
C ALA A 616 -29.80 15.07 18.82
N THR A 617 -29.92 14.41 17.66
CA THR A 617 -31.16 14.38 16.86
C THR A 617 -32.29 13.63 17.57
N PHE A 618 -31.95 12.54 18.27
CA PHE A 618 -32.91 11.68 18.97
C PHE A 618 -32.90 11.88 20.50
N GLN A 619 -32.36 13.00 20.99
CA GLN A 619 -32.16 13.26 22.43
C GLN A 619 -33.44 13.06 23.26
N ASP A 620 -34.59 13.51 22.76
CA ASP A 620 -35.86 13.46 23.50
C ASP A 620 -36.34 12.01 23.65
N TRP A 621 -36.20 11.23 22.58
CA TRP A 621 -36.50 9.81 22.60
C TRP A 621 -35.57 9.07 23.56
N ILE A 622 -34.26 9.36 23.51
CA ILE A 622 -33.24 8.76 24.38
C ILE A 622 -33.56 9.05 25.85
N LEU A 623 -33.81 10.30 26.22
CA LEU A 623 -34.11 10.73 27.59
C LEU A 623 -35.38 10.05 28.14
N LYS A 624 -36.38 9.81 27.28
CA LYS A 624 -37.64 9.19 27.65
C LYS A 624 -37.53 7.67 27.80
N ASN A 625 -36.78 7.01 26.92
CA ASN A 625 -36.85 5.54 26.76
C ASN A 625 -35.64 4.78 27.31
N THR A 626 -34.52 5.45 27.59
CA THR A 626 -33.28 4.80 28.05
C THR A 626 -32.92 5.22 29.47
N SER A 627 -32.11 4.41 30.15
CA SER A 627 -31.45 4.81 31.42
C SER A 627 -30.16 5.61 31.18
N GLY A 628 -29.74 5.77 29.92
CA GLY A 628 -28.58 6.54 29.50
C GLY A 628 -27.94 5.99 28.22
N VAL A 629 -26.93 6.70 27.73
CA VAL A 629 -26.17 6.37 26.51
C VAL A 629 -24.75 6.00 26.89
N ILE A 630 -24.22 4.94 26.29
CA ILE A 630 -22.82 4.55 26.36
C ILE A 630 -22.17 4.90 25.02
N MET A 631 -21.26 5.87 25.03
CA MET A 631 -20.38 6.17 23.91
C MET A 631 -19.17 5.24 23.98
N LEU A 632 -19.19 4.16 23.19
CA LEU A 632 -18.16 3.13 23.22
C LEU A 632 -17.15 3.36 22.10
N ASN A 633 -15.97 3.85 22.47
CA ASN A 633 -14.91 4.22 21.54
C ASN A 633 -13.82 3.15 21.51
N ILE A 634 -13.62 2.50 20.37
CA ILE A 634 -12.48 1.61 20.12
C ILE A 634 -11.45 2.36 19.28
N ARG A 635 -10.28 2.62 19.84
CA ARG A 635 -9.23 3.45 19.23
C ARG A 635 -8.00 2.61 18.89
N GLY A 636 -7.64 2.56 17.62
CA GLY A 636 -6.36 2.04 17.15
C GLY A 636 -5.16 2.97 17.42
N ILE A 637 -5.33 4.01 18.24
CA ILE A 637 -4.31 4.95 18.70
C ILE A 637 -4.58 5.36 20.14
N GLU A 638 -3.51 5.64 20.88
CA GLU A 638 -3.55 6.16 22.24
C GLU A 638 -4.35 7.48 22.30
N GLN A 639 -5.14 7.65 23.35
CA GLN A 639 -5.88 8.89 23.58
C GLN A 639 -4.96 10.06 23.94
N GLU A 640 -3.95 9.82 24.78
CA GLU A 640 -2.96 10.83 25.17
C GLU A 640 -1.58 10.40 24.66
N LYS A 641 -0.91 11.28 23.91
CA LYS A 641 0.46 11.06 23.45
C LYS A 641 1.44 11.78 24.36
N PRO A 642 2.62 11.20 24.63
CA PRO A 642 3.68 11.92 25.32
C PRO A 642 4.12 13.12 24.47
N ILE A 643 4.35 14.26 25.13
CA ILE A 643 4.86 15.47 24.48
C ILE A 643 6.23 15.16 23.86
N GLN A 644 6.32 15.24 22.54
CA GLN A 644 7.58 14.99 21.84
C GLN A 644 8.48 16.22 21.91
N GLU A 645 9.73 16.05 22.35
CA GLU A 645 10.74 17.09 22.21
C GLU A 645 11.02 17.35 20.73
N LYS A 646 10.98 18.61 20.31
CA LYS A 646 11.41 19.01 18.95
C LYS A 646 12.92 18.87 18.84
N VAL A 647 13.40 17.68 18.50
CA VAL A 647 14.82 17.46 18.15
C VAL A 647 15.13 18.27 16.89
N SER A 648 16.31 18.90 16.84
CA SER A 648 16.68 19.78 15.72
C SER A 648 16.63 19.01 14.39
N GLN A 649 15.72 19.41 13.51
CA GLN A 649 15.54 18.75 12.23
C GLN A 649 16.68 19.10 11.26
N GLY A 650 17.23 18.09 10.58
CA GLY A 650 18.21 18.28 9.51
C GLY A 650 17.61 19.07 8.32
N ILE A 651 18.46 19.54 7.40
CA ILE A 651 18.00 20.31 6.22
C ILE A 651 16.99 19.51 5.39
N TYR A 652 17.20 18.20 5.22
CA TYR A 652 16.27 17.32 4.51
C TYR A 652 14.92 17.22 5.22
N GLU A 653 14.92 17.00 6.53
CA GLU A 653 13.69 16.97 7.32
C GLU A 653 12.92 18.28 7.24
N LYS A 654 13.59 19.44 7.32
CA LYS A 654 12.94 20.75 7.19
C LYS A 654 12.29 20.99 5.81
N LEU A 655 12.86 20.44 4.74
CA LEU A 655 12.31 20.58 3.38
C LEU A 655 11.07 19.69 3.15
N PHE A 656 10.99 18.52 3.79
CA PHE A 656 9.92 17.54 3.56
C PHE A 656 8.89 17.43 4.71
N ASN A 657 9.17 17.97 5.90
CA ASN A 657 8.28 17.89 7.08
C ASN A 657 7.10 18.87 7.18
N PRO A 658 7.01 20.03 6.49
CA PRO A 658 5.92 20.99 6.74
C PRO A 658 4.52 20.38 6.62
N VAL A 659 4.34 19.47 5.66
CA VAL A 659 3.09 18.73 5.44
C VAL A 659 2.87 17.64 6.50
N GLY A 660 3.96 16.99 6.94
CA GLY A 660 3.91 15.90 7.93
C GLY A 660 3.56 16.35 9.35
N SER A 661 3.93 17.58 9.74
CA SER A 661 3.57 18.16 11.05
C SER A 661 2.10 18.60 11.12
N LEU A 662 1.54 19.10 10.02
CA LEU A 662 0.12 19.48 9.96
C LEU A 662 -0.80 18.27 10.18
N TYR A 663 -0.48 17.13 9.55
CA TYR A 663 -1.25 15.90 9.71
C TYR A 663 -1.15 15.30 11.13
N MET A 664 0.00 15.37 11.79
CA MET A 664 0.17 14.85 13.16
C MET A 664 -0.66 15.64 14.17
N ASN A 665 -0.66 16.96 14.03
CA ASN A 665 -1.45 17.85 14.86
C ASN A 665 -2.95 17.72 14.57
N TRP A 666 -3.32 17.32 13.35
CA TRP A 666 -4.73 17.14 12.94
C TRP A 666 -5.47 16.12 13.81
N VAL A 667 -4.81 15.00 14.17
CA VAL A 667 -5.40 13.97 15.05
C VAL A 667 -5.66 14.52 16.46
N GLU A 668 -4.75 15.32 16.99
CA GLU A 668 -4.90 15.93 18.32
C GLU A 668 -5.98 17.01 18.33
N ILE A 669 -6.11 17.79 17.24
CA ILE A 669 -7.20 18.76 17.07
C ILE A 669 -8.56 18.05 17.11
N GLN A 670 -8.70 16.92 16.39
CA GLN A 670 -9.94 16.13 16.42
C GLN A 670 -10.24 15.60 17.82
N ASP A 671 -9.24 15.14 18.59
CA ASP A 671 -9.45 14.70 19.98
C ASP A 671 -10.03 15.81 20.84
N TYR A 672 -9.47 17.02 20.79
CA TYR A 672 -9.98 18.16 21.55
C TYR A 672 -11.41 18.55 21.14
N GLN A 673 -11.72 18.51 19.83
CA GLN A 673 -13.06 18.79 19.33
C GLN A 673 -14.08 17.72 19.75
N ASN A 674 -13.68 16.46 19.77
CA ASN A 674 -14.52 15.34 20.17
C ASN A 674 -14.85 15.40 21.66
N ASP A 675 -13.87 15.66 22.52
CA ASP A 675 -14.09 15.81 23.97
C ASP A 675 -15.06 16.96 24.26
N PHE A 676 -14.89 18.09 23.57
CA PHE A 676 -15.79 19.23 23.69
C PHE A 676 -17.21 18.93 23.20
N SER A 677 -17.35 18.22 22.09
CA SER A 677 -18.65 17.83 21.53
C SER A 677 -19.39 16.83 22.41
N MET A 678 -18.67 15.87 23.00
CA MET A 678 -19.21 14.91 23.95
C MET A 678 -19.72 15.61 25.23
N GLU A 679 -19.02 16.63 25.73
CA GLU A 679 -19.48 17.39 26.91
C GLU A 679 -20.83 18.09 26.67
N TYR A 680 -21.01 18.72 25.50
CA TYR A 680 -22.30 19.30 25.14
C TYR A 680 -23.41 18.25 25.04
N LEU A 681 -23.12 17.11 24.42
CA LEU A 681 -24.08 16.02 24.33
C LEU A 681 -24.47 15.52 25.73
N ASN A 682 -23.51 15.37 26.64
CA ASN A 682 -23.80 14.93 28.01
C ASN A 682 -24.72 15.92 28.73
N THR A 683 -24.50 17.22 28.53
CA THR A 683 -25.38 18.29 29.04
C THR A 683 -26.79 18.16 28.47
N MET A 684 -26.92 17.96 27.15
CA MET A 684 -28.22 17.73 26.48
C MET A 684 -28.92 16.47 27.01
N LEU A 685 -28.16 15.42 27.31
CA LEU A 685 -28.64 14.17 27.90
C LEU A 685 -28.77 14.21 29.43
N LYS A 686 -28.67 15.40 30.06
CA LYS A 686 -28.84 15.62 31.50
C LYS A 686 -27.91 14.75 32.36
N GLY A 687 -26.65 14.60 31.94
CA GLY A 687 -25.66 13.80 32.66
C GLY A 687 -25.84 12.29 32.52
N LYS A 688 -26.67 11.82 31.58
CA LYS A 688 -26.94 10.38 31.36
C LYS A 688 -26.06 9.75 30.28
N MET A 689 -24.91 10.36 29.96
CA MET A 689 -23.96 9.80 29.01
C MET A 689 -22.73 9.27 29.74
N GLU A 690 -22.28 8.09 29.36
CA GLU A 690 -21.05 7.47 29.82
C GLU A 690 -20.12 7.24 28.64
N VAL A 691 -18.86 7.61 28.77
CA VAL A 691 -17.84 7.34 27.75
C VAL A 691 -16.99 6.16 28.21
N ILE A 692 -16.83 5.17 27.34
CA ILE A 692 -15.93 4.04 27.54
C ILE A 692 -14.98 4.01 26.36
N THR A 693 -13.70 4.29 26.63
CA THR A 693 -12.64 4.27 25.62
C THR A 693 -11.73 3.07 25.85
N ILE A 694 -11.54 2.29 24.79
CA ILE A 694 -10.59 1.18 24.73
C ILE A 694 -9.58 1.55 23.64
N ASP A 695 -8.33 1.76 24.03
CA ASP A 695 -7.28 2.22 23.12
C ASP A 695 -6.13 1.22 23.00
N TYR A 696 -5.57 1.16 21.81
CA TYR A 696 -4.32 0.46 21.56
C TYR A 696 -3.17 1.27 22.14
N GLN A 697 -2.50 0.69 23.12
CA GLN A 697 -1.25 1.21 23.68
C GLN A 697 -0.10 0.26 23.33
N PRO A 698 0.98 0.75 22.71
CA PRO A 698 2.15 -0.08 22.47
C PRO A 698 2.78 -0.48 23.81
N PRO A 699 3.32 -1.71 23.94
CA PRO A 699 4.04 -2.11 25.14
C PRO A 699 5.21 -1.17 25.45
N ALA A 700 5.57 -1.04 26.74
CA ALA A 700 6.66 -0.16 27.17
C ALA A 700 7.96 -0.45 26.39
N ASN A 701 8.64 0.62 25.95
CA ASN A 701 9.87 0.57 25.14
C ASN A 701 9.73 -0.08 23.75
N ARG A 702 8.50 -0.31 23.25
CA ARG A 702 8.27 -0.76 21.87
C ARG A 702 7.77 0.38 20.99
N GLN A 703 8.13 0.32 19.71
CA GLN A 703 7.56 1.22 18.72
C GLN A 703 6.10 0.84 18.46
N ARG A 704 5.31 1.85 18.11
CA ARG A 704 3.92 1.67 17.71
C ARG A 704 3.85 0.84 16.42
N ALA A 705 2.90 -0.09 16.36
CA ALA A 705 2.62 -0.82 15.12
C ALA A 705 2.31 0.15 13.96
N SER A 706 2.70 -0.23 12.75
CA SER A 706 2.67 0.59 11.55
C SER A 706 1.26 1.03 11.17
N LEU A 707 1.16 2.22 10.57
CA LEU A 707 -0.08 2.69 9.92
C LEU A 707 -0.09 2.17 8.48
N SER A 708 -0.32 0.87 8.30
CA SER A 708 -0.25 0.24 6.98
C SER A 708 -1.36 -0.80 6.78
N LEU A 709 -1.44 -1.33 5.56
CA LEU A 709 -2.30 -2.45 5.20
C LEU A 709 -1.58 -3.82 5.33
N HIS A 710 -0.48 -3.85 6.09
CA HIS A 710 0.30 -5.03 6.47
C HIS A 710 0.53 -5.02 7.99
N LEU A 711 0.70 -6.18 8.60
CA LEU A 711 1.11 -6.29 10.00
C LEU A 711 2.15 -7.40 10.14
N THR A 712 3.27 -7.08 10.81
CA THR A 712 4.28 -8.08 11.17
C THR A 712 3.76 -9.01 12.27
N ALA A 713 4.38 -10.18 12.42
CA ALA A 713 4.04 -11.11 13.50
C ALA A 713 4.17 -10.48 14.90
N ARG A 714 5.19 -9.64 15.12
CA ARG A 714 5.33 -8.89 16.37
C ARG A 714 4.22 -7.88 16.57
N GLU A 715 3.89 -7.09 15.55
CA GLU A 715 2.82 -6.10 15.64
C GLU A 715 1.48 -6.77 15.98
N LYS A 716 1.18 -7.92 15.35
CA LYS A 716 -0.02 -8.73 15.66
C LYS A 716 -0.04 -9.15 17.13
N LYS A 717 1.09 -9.63 17.66
CA LYS A 717 1.23 -10.01 19.07
C LYS A 717 1.03 -8.82 20.01
N ASP A 718 1.68 -7.68 19.72
CA ASP A 718 1.57 -6.46 20.51
C ASP A 718 0.12 -5.94 20.55
N ILE A 719 -0.62 -6.03 19.44
CA ILE A 719 -2.05 -5.66 19.37
C ILE A 719 -2.90 -6.56 20.28
N VAL A 720 -2.68 -7.88 20.26
CA VAL A 720 -3.41 -8.82 21.13
C VAL A 720 -3.06 -8.58 22.60
N GLU A 721 -1.78 -8.39 22.93
CA GLU A 721 -1.35 -8.05 24.30
C GLU A 721 -2.02 -6.76 24.78
N SER A 722 -2.06 -5.73 23.94
CA SER A 722 -2.69 -4.44 24.24
C SER A 722 -4.20 -4.56 24.49
N ALA A 723 -4.90 -5.37 23.70
CA ALA A 723 -6.33 -5.63 23.89
C ALA A 723 -6.63 -6.33 25.23
N ASN A 724 -5.67 -7.08 25.79
CA ASN A 724 -5.76 -7.72 27.10
C ASN A 724 -5.02 -6.93 28.22
N SER A 725 -4.74 -5.64 28.01
CA SER A 725 -4.10 -4.81 29.04
C SER A 725 -5.01 -4.59 30.26
N GLU A 726 -4.42 -4.34 31.43
CA GLU A 726 -5.18 -4.05 32.66
C GLU A 726 -6.13 -2.88 32.49
N LYS A 727 -5.69 -1.82 31.80
CA LYS A 727 -6.51 -0.65 31.45
C LYS A 727 -7.75 -1.05 30.66
N ASN A 728 -7.58 -1.85 29.60
CA ASN A 728 -8.69 -2.29 28.75
C ASN A 728 -9.61 -3.28 29.48
N HIS A 729 -9.07 -4.12 30.37
CA HIS A 729 -9.88 -4.97 31.25
C HIS A 729 -10.78 -4.17 32.20
N ALA A 730 -10.30 -3.04 32.74
CA ALA A 730 -11.14 -2.16 33.55
C ALA A 730 -12.31 -1.58 32.73
N ALA A 731 -12.06 -1.19 31.47
CA ALA A 731 -13.11 -0.72 30.56
C ALA A 731 -14.14 -1.83 30.23
N TYR A 732 -13.68 -3.06 29.98
CA TYR A 732 -14.58 -4.20 29.74
C TYR A 732 -15.46 -4.51 30.95
N ASN A 733 -14.90 -4.46 32.16
CA ASN A 733 -15.65 -4.69 33.39
C ASN A 733 -16.67 -3.57 33.64
N LYS A 734 -16.30 -2.30 33.38
CA LYS A 734 -17.23 -1.17 33.44
C LYS A 734 -18.41 -1.38 32.48
N LEU A 735 -18.13 -1.77 31.23
CA LEU A 735 -19.16 -2.07 30.24
C LEU A 735 -20.07 -3.21 30.69
N LYS A 736 -19.51 -4.31 31.19
CA LYS A 736 -20.28 -5.47 31.70
C LYS A 736 -21.27 -5.04 32.78
N THR A 737 -20.81 -4.31 33.79
CA THR A 737 -21.66 -3.84 34.88
C THR A 737 -22.79 -2.94 34.39
N MET A 738 -22.56 -2.15 33.35
CA MET A 738 -23.58 -1.25 32.79
C MET A 738 -24.61 -1.94 31.88
N LEU A 739 -24.28 -3.10 31.32
CA LEU A 739 -25.17 -3.86 30.42
C LEU A 739 -25.88 -5.04 31.10
N THR A 740 -25.52 -5.38 32.34
CA THR A 740 -26.15 -6.46 33.09
C THR A 740 -27.32 -5.91 33.92
N TYR A 741 -28.49 -6.54 33.82
CA TYR A 741 -29.69 -6.21 34.61
C TYR A 741 -29.72 -7.00 35.92
#